data_AF-A0A9R0AXR9-F1
#
_entry.id   AF-A0A9R0AXR9-F1
#
_cell.length_a   1.000
_cell.length_b   1.000
_cell.length_c   1.000
_cell.angle_alpha   90.00
_cell.angle_beta   90.00
_cell.angle_gamma   90.00
#
_symmetry.space_group_name_H-M   'P 1'
#
loop_
_entity.id
_entity.type
_entity.pdbx_description
1 polymer ?
#
loop_
_entity_poly.entity_id
_entity_poly.type
_entity_poly.pdbx_seq_one_letter_code
_entity_poly.pdbx_strand_id
1 'polypeptide(L)'
;MVATDKVAGKLSSTLSWVKNSVSHTVSQMASQVATPSSLHTTVASSTASLSSPSSASPTQLSPDDVELLAKLEEQNRLLETDSKSLRSVNGSRRNSGSSLVSSSSASSNLSHLEEDSWILWGRIVNEWEDVRKKKEKQLKELVRKGIPHHFRAIVWQLLCSAQTLPIKEQYSELLKMTSPCEKLIRRDIARTYPEHEFFKEDSLGQEVLFNVMKAYSLIDREVGYCQGSAFIVGLLLMQMPEEEAFCVFVKLMQDYRLRELFKPSMAELGLCMYQFECMIQEQLPELHVHFQAQSFHTSMYASSWFLTIFLTSFPLPVATRIFDIFMCEGLEIVFRVGMAILQMNQAELMQLDMEGMLQHFQKVIPHQLDSGPDKVIQAAYQVKYNAKKMKKLEKEYTTIKTKEMEEQVEIKRLRTENRLLKQRIDTLEKESASLADRLIQGQVTRAQEAEENYLVKRELATVKQHNEETSALLEQAQNNIRQLQQQQPFVKVNPRYSEEFILQLERELVQARLKEAESQCALKEMQDKILDMEKRNASLPDENNVVRLQEELIGVKLREAEALTGLKELRQQVRDLEEHWQSHLARTAGRWKDSPRKNAVSELQDELMSVRLREAEAQAELREIRQRMLELETQNQIHGNQLRRAEQEARNLQERLQVLTNQNKMLHAELQETKRKQAEIECKNKEEVMAVRLREADNIAAMAELQQQISELEIQKEEGKVQGQLNNTDSSQYIRDLKDQITDLKHEIRCLRGQRGLHDQPSFDGIHIVNHYGGDNESYQSSDEDGVKLSPQLTRHQVRGRITLHPNLEDSESEGDEEGDALRLSVPSNVSHKTTTV
;
A
#
# COMPACT_ATOMS: atom_id res chain seq x y z
N MET A 1 -5.40 -56.20 28.70
CA MET A 1 -6.10 -57.27 27.96
C MET A 1 -7.45 -56.78 27.45
N VAL A 2 -8.51 -56.61 28.25
CA VAL A 2 -9.85 -56.19 27.71
C VAL A 2 -9.85 -54.93 26.82
N ALA A 3 -8.95 -53.97 27.06
CA ALA A 3 -8.79 -52.79 26.19
C ALA A 3 -8.11 -53.08 24.83
N THR A 4 -7.13 -53.99 24.77
CA THR A 4 -6.41 -54.33 23.52
C THR A 4 -7.30 -55.10 22.56
N ASP A 5 -8.18 -55.97 23.08
CA ASP A 5 -9.03 -56.83 22.26
C ASP A 5 -10.13 -56.01 21.56
N LYS A 6 -10.62 -54.92 22.20
CA LYS A 6 -11.53 -53.96 21.56
C LYS A 6 -10.87 -53.14 20.45
N VAL A 7 -9.57 -52.85 20.54
CA VAL A 7 -8.82 -52.17 19.47
C VAL A 7 -8.56 -53.12 18.30
N ALA A 8 -8.13 -54.36 18.59
CA ALA A 8 -7.96 -55.40 17.58
C ALA A 8 -9.28 -55.71 16.83
N GLY A 9 -10.40 -55.80 17.55
CA GLY A 9 -11.73 -55.98 16.96
C GLY A 9 -12.15 -54.83 16.02
N LYS A 10 -11.91 -53.57 16.41
CA LYS A 10 -12.16 -52.41 15.53
C LYS A 10 -11.26 -52.41 14.29
N LEU A 11 -9.97 -52.69 14.43
CA LEU A 11 -9.02 -52.79 13.31
C LEU A 11 -9.41 -53.92 12.35
N SER A 12 -9.80 -55.09 12.87
CA SER A 12 -10.28 -56.22 12.06
C SER A 12 -11.56 -55.88 11.30
N SER A 13 -12.49 -55.13 11.91
CA SER A 13 -13.70 -54.66 11.23
C SER A 13 -13.39 -53.65 10.13
N THR A 14 -12.43 -52.75 10.37
CA THR A 14 -11.98 -51.76 9.36
C THR A 14 -11.27 -52.44 8.19
N LEU A 15 -10.41 -53.43 8.45
CA LEU A 15 -9.77 -54.25 7.40
C LEU A 15 -10.78 -55.09 6.61
N SER A 16 -11.82 -55.62 7.27
CA SER A 16 -12.96 -56.29 6.62
C SER A 16 -13.70 -55.34 5.68
N TRP A 17 -14.01 -54.12 6.15
CA TRP A 17 -14.67 -53.09 5.35
C TRP A 17 -13.81 -52.66 4.14
N VAL A 18 -12.52 -52.39 4.34
CA VAL A 18 -11.58 -52.08 3.23
C VAL A 18 -11.52 -53.22 2.22
N LYS A 19 -11.45 -54.49 2.66
CA LYS A 19 -11.45 -55.65 1.76
C LYS A 19 -12.74 -55.74 0.94
N ASN A 20 -13.88 -55.47 1.55
CA ASN A 20 -15.19 -55.49 0.88
C ASN A 20 -15.35 -54.31 -0.10
N SER A 21 -14.96 -53.09 0.29
CA SER A 21 -14.98 -51.91 -0.58
C SER A 21 -14.07 -52.10 -1.80
N VAL A 22 -12.83 -52.58 -1.61
CA VAL A 22 -11.92 -52.89 -2.73
C VAL A 22 -12.52 -53.97 -3.65
N SER A 23 -13.17 -55.00 -3.10
CA SER A 23 -13.84 -56.03 -3.89
C SER A 23 -15.02 -55.46 -4.71
N HIS A 24 -15.77 -54.51 -4.14
CA HIS A 24 -16.85 -53.80 -4.83
C HIS A 24 -16.33 -52.89 -5.95
N THR A 25 -15.29 -52.09 -5.70
CA THR A 25 -14.69 -51.20 -6.70
C THR A 25 -14.08 -52.00 -7.85
N VAL A 26 -13.37 -53.09 -7.57
CA VAL A 26 -12.84 -54.01 -8.61
C VAL A 26 -13.98 -54.63 -9.43
N SER A 27 -15.10 -54.99 -8.80
CA SER A 27 -16.27 -55.53 -9.52
C SER A 27 -16.96 -54.48 -10.41
N GLN A 28 -17.05 -53.23 -9.96
CA GLN A 28 -17.55 -52.12 -10.80
C GLN A 28 -16.61 -51.82 -11.98
N MET A 29 -15.30 -51.76 -11.75
CA MET A 29 -14.30 -51.53 -12.81
C MET A 29 -14.29 -52.66 -13.84
N ALA A 30 -14.34 -53.93 -13.41
CA ALA A 30 -14.45 -55.08 -14.31
C ALA A 30 -15.71 -55.01 -15.20
N SER A 31 -16.81 -54.50 -14.66
CA SER A 31 -18.08 -54.33 -15.40
C SER A 31 -18.05 -53.21 -16.44
N GLN A 32 -17.12 -52.24 -16.33
CA GLN A 32 -17.01 -51.10 -17.24
C GLN A 32 -16.04 -51.31 -18.42
N VAL A 33 -15.23 -52.38 -18.40
CA VAL A 33 -14.23 -52.68 -19.46
C VAL A 33 -14.81 -53.54 -20.60
N ALA A 34 -16.05 -54.03 -20.47
CA ALA A 34 -16.60 -55.13 -21.27
C ALA A 34 -17.77 -54.78 -22.22
N THR A 35 -17.75 -53.62 -22.91
CA THR A 35 -18.63 -53.36 -24.08
C THR A 35 -17.97 -52.46 -25.14
N PRO A 36 -17.95 -52.85 -26.43
CA PRO A 36 -17.55 -51.99 -27.54
C PRO A 36 -18.72 -51.11 -28.03
N SER A 37 -18.41 -50.02 -28.73
CA SER A 37 -19.36 -48.98 -29.13
C SER A 37 -20.30 -49.34 -30.30
N SER A 38 -21.52 -48.81 -30.26
CA SER A 38 -22.40 -48.67 -31.44
C SER A 38 -23.12 -47.30 -31.43
N LEU A 39 -23.30 -46.70 -32.60
CA LEU A 39 -23.78 -45.32 -32.77
C LEU A 39 -25.31 -45.21 -32.95
N HIS A 40 -25.77 -43.94 -32.93
CA HIS A 40 -26.94 -43.37 -33.62
C HIS A 40 -28.29 -43.10 -32.91
N THR A 41 -28.54 -41.78 -32.76
CA THR A 41 -29.78 -41.05 -33.10
C THR A 41 -30.84 -40.76 -32.02
N THR A 42 -31.21 -39.49 -32.01
CA THR A 42 -32.21 -38.74 -31.22
C THR A 42 -33.68 -39.18 -31.39
N VAL A 43 -34.48 -39.04 -30.32
CA VAL A 43 -35.72 -38.22 -30.28
C VAL A 43 -35.84 -37.62 -28.85
N ALA A 44 -36.59 -36.52 -28.66
CA ALA A 44 -36.81 -35.89 -27.35
C ALA A 44 -38.31 -35.84 -26.97
N SER A 45 -38.64 -35.84 -25.66
CA SER A 45 -39.77 -35.06 -25.08
C SER A 45 -39.99 -35.24 -23.55
N SER A 46 -39.86 -34.13 -22.80
CA SER A 46 -40.73 -33.64 -21.69
C SER A 46 -41.26 -34.52 -20.52
N THR A 47 -41.14 -33.91 -19.31
CA THR A 47 -42.11 -33.83 -18.17
C THR A 47 -42.34 -34.97 -17.15
N ALA A 48 -41.77 -34.74 -15.96
CA ALA A 48 -42.49 -34.47 -14.68
C ALA A 48 -42.84 -35.55 -13.62
N SER A 49 -42.61 -35.15 -12.35
CA SER A 49 -43.28 -35.51 -11.08
C SER A 49 -43.20 -36.93 -10.47
N LEU A 50 -42.37 -37.04 -9.43
CA LEU A 50 -42.69 -37.47 -8.04
C LEU A 50 -43.70 -38.62 -7.81
N SER A 51 -43.24 -39.76 -7.27
CA SER A 51 -43.69 -40.29 -5.95
C SER A 51 -43.03 -41.64 -5.57
N SER A 52 -43.06 -41.95 -4.27
CA SER A 52 -42.59 -43.20 -3.64
C SER A 52 -43.47 -43.50 -2.40
N PRO A 53 -43.39 -44.66 -1.72
CA PRO A 53 -42.87 -45.98 -2.10
C PRO A 53 -43.88 -47.14 -1.79
N SER A 54 -43.63 -48.38 -2.26
CA SER A 54 -44.23 -49.61 -1.65
C SER A 54 -43.43 -50.89 -1.92
N SER A 55 -43.75 -51.97 -1.19
CA SER A 55 -42.94 -53.19 -1.02
C SER A 55 -43.17 -54.33 -2.02
N ALA A 56 -42.06 -54.84 -2.55
CA ALA A 56 -41.67 -56.26 -2.72
C ALA A 56 -42.70 -57.35 -3.12
N SER A 57 -42.39 -58.05 -4.22
CA SER A 57 -42.62 -59.49 -4.44
C SER A 57 -41.62 -60.00 -5.49
N PRO A 58 -41.17 -61.27 -5.46
CA PRO A 58 -40.08 -61.74 -6.33
C PRO A 58 -40.58 -62.06 -7.75
N THR A 59 -39.93 -61.47 -8.76
CA THR A 59 -40.18 -61.79 -10.18
C THR A 59 -39.47 -63.09 -10.56
N GLN A 60 -40.14 -63.95 -11.35
CA GLN A 60 -39.52 -65.12 -11.95
C GLN A 60 -38.58 -64.69 -13.09
N LEU A 61 -37.41 -65.32 -13.20
CA LEU A 61 -36.44 -65.09 -14.28
C LEU A 61 -36.99 -65.59 -15.63
N SER A 62 -36.56 -64.98 -16.73
CA SER A 62 -36.92 -65.42 -18.09
C SER A 62 -36.31 -66.80 -18.38
N PRO A 63 -36.94 -67.65 -19.21
CA PRO A 63 -36.29 -68.86 -19.74
C PRO A 63 -34.92 -68.56 -20.37
N ASP A 64 -34.77 -67.41 -21.03
CA ASP A 64 -33.52 -66.96 -21.65
C ASP A 64 -32.43 -66.68 -20.60
N ASP A 65 -32.79 -66.11 -19.44
CA ASP A 65 -31.86 -65.86 -18.32
C ASP A 65 -31.35 -67.17 -17.74
N VAL A 66 -32.21 -68.19 -17.65
CA VAL A 66 -31.86 -69.53 -17.16
C VAL A 66 -30.95 -70.26 -18.14
N GLU A 67 -31.19 -70.15 -19.45
CA GLU A 67 -30.29 -70.71 -20.47
C GLU A 67 -28.93 -69.97 -20.52
N LEU A 68 -28.93 -68.65 -20.29
CA LEU A 68 -27.70 -67.85 -20.19
C LEU A 68 -26.89 -68.22 -18.93
N LEU A 69 -27.54 -68.38 -17.78
CA LEU A 69 -26.92 -68.86 -16.55
C LEU A 69 -26.31 -70.26 -16.71
N ALA A 70 -27.03 -71.20 -17.35
CA ALA A 70 -26.51 -72.54 -17.62
C ALA A 70 -25.25 -72.50 -18.51
N LYS A 71 -25.22 -71.64 -19.53
CA LYS A 71 -24.03 -71.43 -20.40
C LYS A 71 -22.85 -70.81 -19.64
N LEU A 72 -23.13 -69.88 -18.72
CA LEU A 72 -22.11 -69.28 -17.84
C LEU A 72 -21.55 -70.29 -16.83
N GLU A 73 -22.37 -71.17 -16.24
CA GLU A 73 -21.88 -72.25 -15.38
C GLU A 73 -21.06 -73.29 -16.15
N GLU A 74 -21.47 -73.67 -17.37
CA GLU A 74 -20.69 -74.59 -18.22
C GLU A 74 -19.32 -74.00 -18.59
N GLN A 75 -19.25 -72.70 -18.95
CA GLN A 75 -17.97 -72.01 -19.18
C GLN A 75 -17.11 -71.90 -17.91
N ASN A 76 -17.69 -71.59 -16.75
CA ASN A 76 -16.95 -71.57 -15.49
C ASN A 76 -16.43 -72.97 -15.12
N ARG A 77 -17.17 -74.04 -15.42
CA ARG A 77 -16.71 -75.43 -15.22
C ARG A 77 -15.54 -75.80 -16.14
N LEU A 78 -15.49 -75.24 -17.36
CA LEU A 78 -14.36 -75.38 -18.28
C LEU A 78 -13.11 -74.64 -17.77
N LEU A 79 -13.25 -73.40 -17.28
CA LEU A 79 -12.15 -72.64 -16.68
C LEU A 79 -11.60 -73.28 -15.38
N GLU A 80 -12.49 -73.87 -14.57
CA GLU A 80 -12.13 -74.71 -13.41
C GLU A 80 -11.33 -75.97 -13.81
N THR A 81 -11.55 -76.54 -14.99
CA THR A 81 -10.76 -77.70 -15.47
C THR A 81 -9.40 -77.31 -16.04
N ASP A 82 -9.29 -76.22 -16.82
CA ASP A 82 -8.00 -75.75 -17.35
C ASP A 82 -7.06 -75.27 -16.23
N SER A 83 -7.59 -74.53 -15.25
CA SER A 83 -6.81 -74.07 -14.10
C SER A 83 -6.32 -75.20 -13.18
N LYS A 84 -6.96 -76.37 -13.21
CA LYS A 84 -6.47 -77.60 -12.56
C LYS A 84 -5.47 -78.36 -13.43
N SER A 85 -5.65 -78.38 -14.75
CA SER A 85 -4.70 -78.96 -15.71
C SER A 85 -3.32 -78.30 -15.60
N LEU A 86 -3.27 -76.96 -15.61
CA LEU A 86 -2.04 -76.17 -15.52
C LEU A 86 -1.27 -76.34 -14.19
N ARG A 87 -1.91 -76.80 -13.11
CA ARG A 87 -1.23 -77.04 -11.82
C ARG A 87 -0.50 -78.38 -11.72
N SER A 88 -0.63 -79.26 -12.71
CA SER A 88 -0.03 -80.60 -12.68
C SER A 88 1.40 -80.68 -13.28
N VAL A 89 1.81 -79.69 -14.08
CA VAL A 89 3.00 -79.80 -14.96
C VAL A 89 4.15 -78.87 -14.57
N ASN A 90 4.47 -78.77 -13.27
CA ASN A 90 5.58 -77.91 -12.80
C ASN A 90 6.57 -78.59 -11.83
N GLY A 91 6.77 -79.91 -12.01
CA GLY A 91 7.73 -80.71 -11.27
C GLY A 91 9.05 -80.98 -12.02
N SER A 92 10.14 -80.36 -11.57
CA SER A 92 11.55 -80.73 -11.84
C SER A 92 12.11 -80.54 -13.27
N ARG A 93 12.98 -79.53 -13.44
CA ARG A 93 14.44 -79.71 -13.66
C ARG A 93 15.22 -78.38 -13.69
N ARG A 94 16.56 -78.47 -13.81
CA ARG A 94 17.52 -77.37 -13.67
C ARG A 94 18.26 -77.06 -14.99
N ASN A 95 18.70 -75.80 -15.12
CA ASN A 95 19.96 -75.35 -15.73
C ASN A 95 20.03 -74.93 -17.23
N SER A 96 20.44 -73.66 -17.44
CA SER A 96 21.21 -73.06 -18.57
C SER A 96 20.65 -73.07 -20.01
N GLY A 97 20.76 -71.91 -20.70
CA GLY A 97 20.84 -71.87 -22.18
C GLY A 97 20.26 -70.64 -22.90
N SER A 98 21.08 -69.60 -23.10
CA SER A 98 21.02 -68.53 -24.14
C SER A 98 19.69 -68.03 -24.75
N SER A 99 19.42 -66.73 -24.51
CA SER A 99 18.99 -65.72 -25.50
C SER A 99 18.13 -66.10 -26.72
N LEU A 100 16.84 -65.74 -26.70
CA LEU A 100 16.14 -65.13 -27.83
C LEU A 100 15.26 -63.97 -27.33
N VAL A 101 15.02 -62.97 -28.17
CA VAL A 101 14.28 -61.75 -27.81
C VAL A 101 12.78 -61.97 -27.99
N SER A 102 12.01 -61.81 -26.91
CA SER A 102 10.54 -61.80 -26.92
C SER A 102 10.00 -60.66 -26.05
N SER A 103 9.07 -59.88 -26.59
CA SER A 103 8.54 -58.64 -26.00
C SER A 103 7.64 -58.81 -24.76
N SER A 104 7.71 -59.97 -24.09
CA SER A 104 6.77 -60.40 -23.05
C SER A 104 7.22 -60.06 -21.62
N SER A 105 8.53 -59.80 -21.41
CA SER A 105 9.11 -59.65 -20.07
C SER A 105 8.74 -58.34 -19.36
N ALA A 106 8.17 -57.36 -20.06
CA ALA A 106 7.78 -56.09 -19.46
C ALA A 106 6.66 -56.28 -18.42
N SER A 107 5.61 -57.04 -18.77
CA SER A 107 4.46 -57.27 -17.89
C SER A 107 4.83 -58.09 -16.66
N SER A 108 5.65 -59.14 -16.81
CA SER A 108 6.10 -59.97 -15.68
C SER A 108 7.04 -59.25 -14.71
N ASN A 109 7.87 -58.33 -15.23
CA ASN A 109 8.75 -57.53 -14.40
C ASN A 109 7.98 -56.43 -13.67
N LEU A 110 6.99 -55.81 -14.34
CA LEU A 110 6.12 -54.82 -13.70
C LEU A 110 5.28 -55.46 -12.59
N SER A 111 4.63 -56.59 -12.83
CA SER A 111 3.81 -57.27 -11.81
C SER A 111 4.64 -57.69 -10.60
N HIS A 112 5.86 -58.20 -10.78
CA HIS A 112 6.75 -58.56 -9.67
C HIS A 112 7.19 -57.32 -8.85
N LEU A 113 7.47 -56.19 -9.52
CA LEU A 113 7.82 -54.93 -8.84
C LEU A 113 6.62 -54.33 -8.09
N GLU A 114 5.41 -54.48 -8.62
CA GLU A 114 4.17 -54.04 -7.96
C GLU A 114 3.79 -54.95 -6.78
N GLU A 115 3.97 -56.28 -6.90
CA GLU A 115 3.81 -57.23 -5.79
C GLU A 115 4.83 -56.99 -4.67
N ASP A 116 6.11 -56.79 -4.99
CA ASP A 116 7.14 -56.42 -4.01
C ASP A 116 6.81 -55.10 -3.29
N SER A 117 6.36 -54.09 -4.05
CA SER A 117 5.93 -52.79 -3.52
C SER A 117 4.70 -52.92 -2.61
N TRP A 118 3.71 -53.73 -3.02
CA TRP A 118 2.49 -53.99 -2.24
C TRP A 118 2.81 -54.71 -0.93
N ILE A 119 3.65 -55.75 -0.96
CA ILE A 119 4.08 -56.49 0.22
C ILE A 119 4.88 -55.59 1.18
N LEU A 120 5.73 -54.71 0.64
CA LEU A 120 6.50 -53.74 1.42
C LEU A 120 5.58 -52.72 2.11
N TRP A 121 4.67 -52.06 1.38
CA TRP A 121 3.75 -51.07 1.94
C TRP A 121 2.72 -51.68 2.90
N GLY A 122 2.23 -52.89 2.62
CA GLY A 122 1.38 -53.65 3.55
C GLY A 122 2.10 -53.95 4.87
N ARG A 123 3.39 -54.30 4.83
CA ARG A 123 4.20 -54.46 6.05
C ARG A 123 4.38 -53.13 6.78
N ILE A 124 4.65 -52.03 6.07
CA ILE A 124 4.84 -50.70 6.66
C ILE A 124 3.58 -50.18 7.37
N VAL A 125 2.40 -50.43 6.81
CA VAL A 125 1.12 -50.10 7.43
C VAL A 125 0.88 -50.94 8.70
N ASN A 126 1.14 -52.26 8.64
CA ASN A 126 0.94 -53.15 9.79
C ASN A 126 1.96 -52.92 10.92
N GLU A 127 3.22 -52.59 10.60
CA GLU A 127 4.31 -52.33 11.54
C GLU A 127 4.51 -50.83 11.83
N TRP A 128 3.52 -49.97 11.55
CA TRP A 128 3.70 -48.51 11.44
C TRP A 128 4.44 -47.87 12.62
N GLU A 129 4.03 -48.17 13.85
CA GLU A 129 4.62 -47.56 15.05
C GLU A 129 6.10 -47.94 15.22
N ASP A 130 6.51 -49.13 14.77
CA ASP A 130 7.91 -49.55 14.76
C ASP A 130 8.68 -48.95 13.58
N VAL A 131 8.07 -48.90 12.38
CA VAL A 131 8.69 -48.29 11.19
C VAL A 131 8.93 -46.78 11.41
N ARG A 132 7.93 -46.05 11.93
CA ARG A 132 8.02 -44.64 12.27
C ARG A 132 9.16 -44.37 13.27
N LYS A 133 9.29 -45.19 14.32
CA LYS A 133 10.28 -44.96 15.40
C LYS A 133 11.69 -45.47 15.07
N LYS A 134 11.82 -46.56 14.32
CA LYS A 134 13.11 -47.24 14.07
C LYS A 134 13.66 -47.06 12.65
N LYS A 135 12.82 -46.65 11.68
CA LYS A 135 13.13 -46.64 10.24
C LYS A 135 12.67 -45.35 9.52
N GLU A 136 12.51 -44.23 10.25
CA GLU A 136 11.97 -42.96 9.72
C GLU A 136 12.62 -42.50 8.39
N LYS A 137 13.95 -42.63 8.25
CA LYS A 137 14.68 -42.29 7.01
C LYS A 137 14.25 -43.16 5.82
N GLN A 138 14.13 -44.47 6.04
CA GLN A 138 13.69 -45.41 5.02
C GLN A 138 12.23 -45.15 4.62
N LEU A 139 11.37 -44.80 5.58
CA LEU A 139 10.00 -44.39 5.31
C LEU A 139 9.95 -43.14 4.41
N LYS A 140 10.75 -42.10 4.71
CA LYS A 140 10.89 -40.91 3.85
C LYS A 140 11.39 -41.25 2.45
N GLU A 141 12.41 -42.08 2.31
CA GLU A 141 12.89 -42.56 1.01
C GLU A 141 11.82 -43.32 0.21
N LEU A 142 10.94 -44.07 0.87
CA LEU A 142 9.84 -44.78 0.21
C LEU A 142 8.69 -43.84 -0.20
N VAL A 143 8.32 -42.85 0.63
CA VAL A 143 7.36 -41.80 0.24
C VAL A 143 7.87 -40.98 -0.96
N ARG A 144 9.18 -40.69 -1.00
CA ARG A 144 9.84 -40.02 -2.12
C ARG A 144 9.78 -40.81 -3.41
N LYS A 145 9.95 -42.14 -3.37
CA LYS A 145 9.76 -43.03 -4.52
C LYS A 145 8.28 -43.08 -4.94
N GLY A 146 7.39 -43.30 -3.97
CA GLY A 146 5.96 -43.08 -4.12
C GLY A 146 5.10 -43.99 -3.25
N ILE A 147 3.96 -43.45 -2.81
CA ILE A 147 2.92 -44.23 -2.15
C ILE A 147 2.00 -44.79 -3.25
N PRO A 148 1.82 -46.12 -3.37
CA PRO A 148 0.87 -46.71 -4.32
C PRO A 148 -0.56 -46.26 -3.97
N HIS A 149 -1.39 -46.01 -4.99
CA HIS A 149 -2.72 -45.40 -4.84
C HIS A 149 -3.56 -46.07 -3.74
N HIS A 150 -3.67 -47.39 -3.74
CA HIS A 150 -4.44 -48.18 -2.77
C HIS A 150 -4.00 -48.00 -1.31
N PHE A 151 -2.75 -47.57 -1.06
CA PHE A 151 -2.23 -47.32 0.28
C PHE A 151 -2.35 -45.85 0.73
N ARG A 152 -2.56 -44.88 -0.18
CA ARG A 152 -2.60 -43.44 0.18
C ARG A 152 -3.63 -43.13 1.26
N ALA A 153 -4.84 -43.68 1.12
CA ALA A 153 -5.93 -43.56 2.09
C ALA A 153 -5.48 -43.79 3.55
N ILE A 154 -4.65 -44.81 3.76
CA ILE A 154 -4.19 -45.27 5.07
C ILE A 154 -2.87 -44.57 5.45
N VAL A 155 -1.91 -44.51 4.52
CA VAL A 155 -0.58 -43.91 4.78
C VAL A 155 -0.66 -42.42 5.05
N TRP A 156 -1.55 -41.67 4.40
CA TRP A 156 -1.78 -40.25 4.69
C TRP A 156 -2.34 -40.04 6.11
N GLN A 157 -3.34 -40.84 6.52
CA GLN A 157 -3.88 -40.83 7.89
C GLN A 157 -2.86 -41.28 8.95
N LEU A 158 -1.95 -42.19 8.60
CA LEU A 158 -0.84 -42.63 9.44
C LEU A 158 0.20 -41.51 9.60
N LEU A 159 0.61 -40.88 8.49
CA LEU A 159 1.59 -39.78 8.45
C LEU A 159 1.16 -38.60 9.33
N CYS A 160 -0.06 -38.07 9.16
CA CYS A 160 -0.58 -36.99 9.99
C CYS A 160 -1.24 -37.45 11.31
N SER A 161 -1.27 -38.76 11.58
CA SER A 161 -1.82 -39.37 12.80
C SER A 161 -3.30 -39.02 13.08
N ALA A 162 -4.13 -38.95 12.04
CA ALA A 162 -5.51 -38.50 12.11
C ALA A 162 -6.54 -39.55 12.60
N GLN A 163 -6.15 -40.83 12.67
CA GLN A 163 -7.05 -41.99 12.89
C GLN A 163 -7.92 -41.93 14.16
N THR A 164 -7.47 -41.23 15.21
CA THR A 164 -8.12 -41.23 16.54
C THR A 164 -8.38 -39.81 17.05
N LEU A 165 -8.71 -38.88 16.16
CA LEU A 165 -9.06 -37.50 16.53
C LEU A 165 -10.45 -37.43 17.20
N PRO A 166 -10.58 -36.89 18.43
CA PRO A 166 -11.89 -36.75 19.09
C PRO A 166 -12.90 -35.89 18.31
N ILE A 167 -12.42 -34.99 17.45
CA ILE A 167 -13.30 -34.13 16.63
C ILE A 167 -14.04 -34.91 15.54
N LYS A 168 -13.62 -36.15 15.22
CA LYS A 168 -14.37 -37.05 14.32
C LYS A 168 -15.77 -37.32 14.85
N GLU A 169 -15.89 -37.56 16.16
CA GLU A 169 -17.18 -37.82 16.84
C GLU A 169 -18.10 -36.58 16.85
N GLN A 170 -17.58 -35.39 16.51
CA GLN A 170 -18.32 -34.13 16.44
C GLN A 170 -18.73 -33.76 15.00
N TYR A 171 -18.24 -34.47 13.97
CA TYR A 171 -18.45 -34.12 12.57
C TYR A 171 -19.94 -34.06 12.21
N SER A 172 -20.71 -35.08 12.62
CA SER A 172 -22.16 -35.17 12.38
C SER A 172 -22.97 -34.06 13.07
N GLU A 173 -22.49 -33.48 14.16
CA GLU A 173 -23.12 -32.31 14.80
C GLU A 173 -22.74 -31.00 14.07
N LEU A 174 -21.49 -30.86 13.63
CA LEU A 174 -21.03 -29.70 12.85
C LEU A 174 -21.82 -29.55 11.54
N LEU A 175 -22.19 -30.65 10.87
CA LEU A 175 -23.00 -30.59 9.65
C LEU A 175 -24.41 -30.04 9.86
N LYS A 176 -24.99 -30.17 11.07
CA LYS A 176 -26.32 -29.64 11.42
C LYS A 176 -26.32 -28.13 11.67
N MET A 177 -25.17 -27.54 11.99
CA MET A 177 -25.02 -26.10 12.21
C MET A 177 -24.98 -25.35 10.86
N THR A 178 -25.21 -24.03 10.87
CA THR A 178 -25.08 -23.17 9.67
C THR A 178 -23.74 -22.45 9.69
N SER A 179 -23.00 -22.45 8.57
CA SER A 179 -21.74 -21.69 8.43
C SER A 179 -21.96 -20.36 7.70
N PRO A 180 -21.31 -19.25 8.11
CA PRO A 180 -21.33 -18.00 7.35
C PRO A 180 -20.61 -18.13 5.99
N CYS A 181 -19.77 -19.14 5.81
CA CYS A 181 -18.94 -19.33 4.61
C CYS A 181 -19.64 -20.09 3.48
N GLU A 182 -20.85 -20.65 3.68
CA GLU A 182 -21.48 -21.59 2.73
C GLU A 182 -21.61 -21.06 1.30
N LYS A 183 -21.87 -19.75 1.12
CA LYS A 183 -21.94 -19.11 -0.20
C LYS A 183 -20.58 -19.04 -0.91
N LEU A 184 -19.48 -18.88 -0.17
CA LEU A 184 -18.12 -18.88 -0.72
C LEU A 184 -17.66 -20.29 -1.05
N ILE A 185 -17.97 -21.25 -0.16
CA ILE A 185 -17.67 -22.68 -0.34
C ILE A 185 -18.31 -23.20 -1.63
N ARG A 186 -19.64 -23.03 -1.81
CA ARG A 186 -20.35 -23.51 -3.01
C ARG A 186 -19.79 -22.94 -4.32
N ARG A 187 -19.33 -21.67 -4.31
CA ARG A 187 -18.72 -21.01 -5.49
C ARG A 187 -17.36 -21.62 -5.87
N ASP A 188 -16.57 -22.11 -4.91
CA ASP A 188 -15.27 -22.74 -5.21
C ASP A 188 -15.45 -24.21 -5.63
N ILE A 189 -16.45 -24.91 -5.08
CA ILE A 189 -16.77 -26.30 -5.40
C ILE A 189 -17.13 -26.47 -6.87
N ALA A 190 -17.94 -25.58 -7.44
CA ALA A 190 -18.32 -25.59 -8.85
C ALA A 190 -17.13 -25.46 -9.84
N ARG A 191 -15.93 -25.14 -9.35
CA ARG A 191 -14.67 -25.11 -10.13
C ARG A 191 -13.56 -26.00 -9.55
N THR A 192 -13.86 -26.86 -8.57
CA THR A 192 -12.90 -27.77 -7.95
C THR A 192 -12.94 -29.12 -8.67
N TYR A 193 -11.96 -29.36 -9.55
CA TYR A 193 -11.87 -30.55 -10.42
C TYR A 193 -13.15 -30.86 -11.25
N PRO A 194 -13.72 -29.88 -12.01
CA PRO A 194 -15.00 -30.05 -12.69
C PRO A 194 -15.01 -31.18 -13.73
N GLU A 195 -13.87 -31.44 -14.39
CA GLU A 195 -13.71 -32.52 -15.37
C GLU A 195 -13.62 -33.93 -14.74
N HIS A 196 -13.46 -34.03 -13.42
CA HIS A 196 -13.28 -35.31 -12.73
C HIS A 196 -14.65 -35.92 -12.38
N GLU A 197 -14.91 -37.16 -12.83
CA GLU A 197 -16.20 -37.86 -12.70
C GLU A 197 -16.87 -37.71 -11.31
N PHE A 198 -16.10 -37.83 -10.23
CA PHE A 198 -16.62 -37.75 -8.86
C PHE A 198 -17.10 -36.34 -8.45
N PHE A 199 -16.65 -35.26 -9.11
CA PHE A 199 -16.94 -33.86 -8.78
C PHE A 199 -17.75 -33.11 -9.84
N LYS A 200 -18.36 -33.82 -10.79
CA LYS A 200 -19.30 -33.23 -11.76
C LYS A 200 -20.48 -32.52 -11.10
N GLU A 201 -21.18 -31.67 -11.84
CA GLU A 201 -22.35 -30.93 -11.34
C GLU A 201 -23.43 -31.88 -10.76
N ASP A 202 -24.05 -31.48 -9.65
CA ASP A 202 -24.99 -32.28 -8.85
C ASP A 202 -24.51 -33.68 -8.40
N SER A 203 -23.18 -33.92 -8.36
CA SER A 203 -22.60 -35.17 -7.85
C SER A 203 -22.47 -35.22 -6.32
N LEU A 204 -22.48 -36.45 -5.78
CA LEU A 204 -22.20 -36.73 -4.37
C LEU A 204 -20.84 -36.16 -3.91
N GLY A 205 -19.83 -36.12 -4.79
CA GLY A 205 -18.52 -35.55 -4.45
C GLY A 205 -18.57 -34.06 -4.15
N GLN A 206 -19.43 -33.30 -4.84
CA GLN A 206 -19.65 -31.89 -4.51
C GLN A 206 -20.35 -31.71 -3.16
N GLU A 207 -21.28 -32.61 -2.78
CA GLU A 207 -21.96 -32.58 -1.48
C GLU A 207 -20.99 -32.89 -0.33
N VAL A 208 -20.21 -33.98 -0.41
CA VAL A 208 -19.25 -34.32 0.66
C VAL A 208 -18.10 -33.31 0.75
N LEU A 209 -17.69 -32.70 -0.37
CA LEU A 209 -16.75 -31.58 -0.36
C LEU A 209 -17.34 -30.33 0.32
N PHE A 210 -18.63 -30.03 0.08
CA PHE A 210 -19.33 -28.95 0.78
C PHE A 210 -19.39 -29.22 2.29
N ASN A 211 -19.74 -30.44 2.69
CA ASN A 211 -19.82 -30.85 4.08
C ASN A 211 -18.48 -30.72 4.82
N VAL A 212 -17.38 -31.23 4.28
CA VAL A 212 -16.05 -31.14 4.92
C VAL A 212 -15.60 -29.68 5.04
N MET A 213 -15.74 -28.87 3.98
CA MET A 213 -15.37 -27.45 4.05
C MET A 213 -16.26 -26.65 5.01
N LYS A 214 -17.57 -26.96 5.05
CA LYS A 214 -18.53 -26.37 5.99
C LYS A 214 -18.15 -26.70 7.42
N ALA A 215 -17.95 -27.97 7.76
CA ALA A 215 -17.58 -28.42 9.09
C ALA A 215 -16.25 -27.79 9.55
N TYR A 216 -15.25 -27.73 8.67
CA TYR A 216 -13.98 -27.06 9.00
C TYR A 216 -14.18 -25.57 9.34
N SER A 217 -14.96 -24.84 8.53
CA SER A 217 -15.22 -23.40 8.73
C SER A 217 -15.94 -23.03 10.03
N LEU A 218 -16.54 -24.03 10.70
CA LEU A 218 -17.20 -23.87 11.99
C LEU A 218 -16.25 -24.07 13.19
N ILE A 219 -15.20 -24.88 13.00
CA ILE A 219 -14.15 -25.17 13.98
C ILE A 219 -13.19 -23.99 14.08
N ASP A 220 -12.58 -23.62 12.96
CA ASP A 220 -11.61 -22.53 12.90
C ASP A 220 -12.28 -21.28 12.34
N ARG A 221 -12.86 -20.47 13.22
CA ARG A 221 -13.54 -19.23 12.83
C ARG A 221 -12.57 -18.07 12.54
N GLU A 222 -11.28 -18.21 12.79
CA GLU A 222 -10.26 -17.20 12.44
C GLU A 222 -9.92 -17.33 10.95
N VAL A 223 -9.73 -18.55 10.46
CA VAL A 223 -9.55 -18.85 9.03
C VAL A 223 -10.89 -18.88 8.29
N GLY A 224 -11.90 -19.54 8.88
CA GLY A 224 -13.20 -19.79 8.28
C GLY A 224 -13.07 -20.63 7.01
N TYR A 225 -13.03 -19.95 5.87
CA TYR A 225 -12.88 -20.57 4.56
C TYR A 225 -11.90 -19.77 3.69
N CYS A 226 -10.82 -20.43 3.26
CA CYS A 226 -9.84 -19.85 2.35
C CYS A 226 -10.01 -20.44 0.94
N GLN A 227 -10.01 -19.57 -0.09
CA GLN A 227 -10.13 -19.96 -1.48
C GLN A 227 -8.98 -20.90 -1.89
N GLY A 228 -9.28 -21.95 -2.65
CA GLY A 228 -8.29 -22.95 -3.08
C GLY A 228 -8.10 -24.11 -2.09
N SER A 229 -8.46 -23.95 -0.81
CA SER A 229 -8.41 -25.05 0.17
C SER A 229 -9.34 -26.22 -0.18
N ALA A 230 -10.41 -25.95 -0.95
CA ALA A 230 -11.29 -26.97 -1.51
C ALA A 230 -10.57 -27.98 -2.42
N PHE A 231 -9.49 -27.59 -3.12
CA PHE A 231 -8.71 -28.52 -3.95
C PHE A 231 -7.91 -29.53 -3.12
N ILE A 232 -7.44 -29.13 -1.93
CA ILE A 232 -6.79 -30.03 -0.97
C ILE A 232 -7.81 -31.06 -0.47
N VAL A 233 -8.99 -30.61 -0.04
CA VAL A 233 -10.03 -31.52 0.45
C VAL A 233 -10.60 -32.40 -0.67
N GLY A 234 -10.74 -31.88 -1.89
CA GLY A 234 -11.10 -32.68 -3.07
C GLY A 234 -10.11 -33.81 -3.34
N LEU A 235 -8.79 -33.55 -3.25
CA LEU A 235 -7.78 -34.60 -3.36
C LEU A 235 -7.92 -35.65 -2.24
N LEU A 236 -8.16 -35.23 -1.00
CA LEU A 236 -8.36 -36.16 0.11
C LEU A 236 -9.58 -37.07 -0.13
N LEU A 237 -10.71 -36.50 -0.59
CA LEU A 237 -11.93 -37.22 -0.91
C LEU A 237 -11.80 -38.17 -2.12
N MET A 238 -10.87 -37.93 -3.05
CA MET A 238 -10.51 -38.91 -4.10
C MET A 238 -9.80 -40.15 -3.54
N GLN A 239 -9.26 -40.11 -2.31
CA GLN A 239 -8.46 -41.20 -1.73
C GLN A 239 -9.10 -41.83 -0.48
N MET A 240 -9.93 -41.12 0.29
CA MET A 240 -10.52 -41.63 1.54
C MET A 240 -11.94 -41.07 1.79
N PRO A 241 -12.74 -41.69 2.68
CA PRO A 241 -14.10 -41.24 2.96
C PRO A 241 -14.14 -39.88 3.66
N GLU A 242 -15.35 -39.31 3.72
CA GLU A 242 -15.64 -37.95 4.17
C GLU A 242 -15.11 -37.62 5.58
N GLU A 243 -15.36 -38.47 6.57
CA GLU A 243 -14.92 -38.23 7.95
C GLU A 243 -13.39 -38.31 8.10
N GLU A 244 -12.75 -39.25 7.39
CA GLU A 244 -11.29 -39.38 7.33
C GLU A 244 -10.65 -38.17 6.63
N ALA A 245 -11.22 -37.71 5.50
CA ALA A 245 -10.75 -36.54 4.76
C ALA A 245 -10.84 -35.26 5.63
N PHE A 246 -11.95 -35.08 6.35
CA PHE A 246 -12.10 -34.03 7.35
C PHE A 246 -11.04 -34.13 8.47
N CYS A 247 -10.82 -35.31 9.03
CA CYS A 247 -9.81 -35.54 10.08
C CYS A 247 -8.38 -35.23 9.60
N VAL A 248 -8.02 -35.64 8.38
CA VAL A 248 -6.73 -35.32 7.75
C VAL A 248 -6.62 -33.82 7.47
N PHE A 249 -7.67 -33.16 6.99
CA PHE A 249 -7.64 -31.72 6.72
C PHE A 249 -7.49 -30.89 8.00
N VAL A 250 -8.20 -31.23 9.08
CA VAL A 250 -7.98 -30.61 10.40
C VAL A 250 -6.53 -30.77 10.85
N LYS A 251 -5.92 -31.95 10.63
CA LYS A 251 -4.51 -32.18 10.97
C LYS A 251 -3.51 -31.43 10.10
N LEU A 252 -3.80 -31.28 8.81
CA LEU A 252 -3.03 -30.47 7.88
C LEU A 252 -3.02 -28.99 8.29
N MET A 253 -4.17 -28.47 8.71
CA MET A 253 -4.28 -27.11 9.22
C MET A 253 -3.49 -26.93 10.52
N GLN A 254 -3.60 -27.85 11.47
CA GLN A 254 -2.90 -27.79 12.77
C GLN A 254 -1.38 -27.96 12.67
N ASP A 255 -0.91 -29.02 12.01
CA ASP A 255 0.48 -29.49 12.17
C ASP A 255 1.40 -29.07 10.99
N TYR A 256 0.85 -28.68 9.83
CA TYR A 256 1.60 -28.46 8.57
C TYR A 256 1.70 -26.97 8.15
N ARG A 257 1.50 -26.01 9.06
CA ARG A 257 1.50 -24.54 8.84
C ARG A 257 0.40 -24.00 7.89
N LEU A 258 -0.42 -24.85 7.27
CA LEU A 258 -1.48 -24.43 6.32
C LEU A 258 -2.50 -23.48 6.94
N ARG A 259 -2.81 -23.62 8.24
CA ARG A 259 -3.64 -22.64 8.97
C ARG A 259 -3.12 -21.22 8.87
N GLU A 260 -1.83 -21.04 9.10
CA GLU A 260 -1.20 -19.72 9.14
C GLU A 260 -1.09 -19.12 7.74
N LEU A 261 -0.88 -19.96 6.70
CA LEU A 261 -0.99 -19.58 5.28
C LEU A 261 -2.39 -19.10 4.89
N PHE A 262 -3.44 -19.68 5.48
CA PHE A 262 -4.84 -19.38 5.16
C PHE A 262 -5.48 -18.29 6.04
N LYS A 263 -4.76 -17.71 7.01
CA LYS A 263 -5.27 -16.59 7.82
C LYS A 263 -5.63 -15.38 6.96
N PRO A 264 -6.67 -14.61 7.31
CA PRO A 264 -7.08 -13.42 6.55
C PRO A 264 -6.01 -12.33 6.36
N SER A 265 -4.96 -12.32 7.19
CA SER A 265 -3.82 -11.40 7.07
C SER A 265 -2.81 -11.80 5.99
N MET A 266 -2.83 -13.04 5.50
CA MET A 266 -1.86 -13.61 4.55
C MET A 266 -0.38 -13.43 4.96
N ALA A 267 -0.11 -13.21 6.25
CA ALA A 267 1.23 -12.85 6.74
C ALA A 267 2.28 -13.95 6.52
N GLU A 268 1.88 -15.21 6.75
CA GLU A 268 2.69 -16.42 6.50
C GLU A 268 2.91 -16.63 4.99
N LEU A 269 1.92 -16.33 4.14
CA LEU A 269 2.07 -16.41 2.69
C LEU A 269 3.10 -15.38 2.20
N GLY A 270 3.03 -14.14 2.71
CA GLY A 270 4.03 -13.10 2.45
C GLY A 270 5.43 -13.48 2.92
N LEU A 271 5.56 -14.16 4.07
CA LEU A 271 6.81 -14.75 4.53
C LEU A 271 7.33 -15.79 3.52
N CYS A 272 6.47 -16.70 3.04
CA CYS A 272 6.86 -17.70 2.05
C CYS A 272 7.30 -17.06 0.72
N MET A 273 6.63 -15.99 0.27
CA MET A 273 7.06 -15.24 -0.91
C MET A 273 8.46 -14.64 -0.71
N TYR A 274 8.71 -13.95 0.41
CA TYR A 274 10.03 -13.38 0.73
C TYR A 274 11.11 -14.46 0.83
N GLN A 275 10.84 -15.55 1.54
CA GLN A 275 11.76 -16.69 1.65
C GLN A 275 12.08 -17.32 0.30
N PHE A 276 11.08 -17.45 -0.59
CA PHE A 276 11.27 -18.01 -1.92
C PHE A 276 12.05 -17.04 -2.83
N GLU A 277 11.74 -15.76 -2.78
CA GLU A 277 12.46 -14.71 -3.51
C GLU A 277 13.95 -14.65 -3.12
N CYS A 278 14.26 -14.73 -1.83
CA CYS A 278 15.65 -14.86 -1.35
C CYS A 278 16.34 -16.17 -1.75
N MET A 279 15.61 -17.23 -2.10
CA MET A 279 16.18 -18.42 -2.74
C MET A 279 16.43 -18.21 -4.24
N ILE A 280 15.56 -17.49 -4.95
CA ILE A 280 15.74 -17.14 -6.37
C ILE A 280 16.96 -16.22 -6.51
N GLN A 281 17.08 -15.19 -5.66
CA GLN A 281 18.24 -14.29 -5.62
C GLN A 281 19.57 -15.03 -5.39
N GLU A 282 19.58 -16.13 -4.62
CA GLU A 282 20.79 -16.91 -4.31
C GLU A 282 21.13 -17.98 -5.36
N GLN A 283 20.11 -18.61 -5.98
CA GLN A 283 20.29 -19.78 -6.85
C GLN A 283 20.06 -19.49 -8.34
N LEU A 284 19.38 -18.39 -8.66
CA LEU A 284 19.00 -17.93 -9.99
C LEU A 284 19.13 -16.38 -10.10
N PRO A 285 20.31 -15.79 -9.81
CA PRO A 285 20.47 -14.34 -9.69
C PRO A 285 20.10 -13.57 -10.97
N GLU A 286 20.43 -14.11 -12.14
CA GLU A 286 20.07 -13.54 -13.45
C GLU A 286 18.54 -13.45 -13.63
N LEU A 287 17.82 -14.52 -13.26
CA LEU A 287 16.36 -14.58 -13.32
C LEU A 287 15.71 -13.64 -12.29
N HIS A 288 16.32 -13.48 -11.11
CA HIS A 288 15.87 -12.49 -10.12
C HIS A 288 16.00 -11.05 -10.64
N VAL A 289 17.12 -10.72 -11.28
CA VAL A 289 17.33 -9.39 -11.92
C VAL A 289 16.33 -9.17 -13.06
N HIS A 290 16.07 -10.19 -13.89
CA HIS A 290 15.06 -10.12 -14.95
C HIS A 290 13.65 -9.90 -14.37
N PHE A 291 13.25 -10.68 -13.36
CA PHE A 291 11.98 -10.50 -12.66
C PHE A 291 11.85 -9.09 -12.06
N GLN A 292 12.91 -8.53 -11.48
CA GLN A 292 12.90 -7.15 -10.99
C GLN A 292 12.76 -6.12 -12.11
N ALA A 293 13.49 -6.27 -13.22
CA ALA A 293 13.38 -5.39 -14.38
C ALA A 293 11.97 -5.41 -15.01
N GLN A 294 11.32 -6.57 -15.05
CA GLN A 294 9.95 -6.75 -15.54
C GLN A 294 8.86 -6.43 -14.48
N SER A 295 9.24 -5.99 -13.27
CA SER A 295 8.34 -5.81 -12.11
C SER A 295 7.47 -7.05 -11.78
N PHE A 296 7.97 -8.24 -12.11
CA PHE A 296 7.26 -9.51 -12.00
C PHE A 296 7.46 -10.13 -10.61
N HIS A 297 6.59 -9.76 -9.67
CA HIS A 297 6.71 -10.16 -8.28
C HIS A 297 6.39 -11.66 -8.05
N THR A 298 7.15 -12.29 -7.14
CA THR A 298 7.00 -13.69 -6.70
C THR A 298 5.56 -14.10 -6.40
N SER A 299 4.77 -13.19 -5.80
CA SER A 299 3.37 -13.40 -5.45
C SER A 299 2.42 -13.57 -6.64
N MET A 300 2.77 -13.09 -7.85
CA MET A 300 1.92 -13.17 -9.04
C MET A 300 1.71 -14.61 -9.52
N TYR A 301 2.73 -15.46 -9.40
CA TYR A 301 2.71 -16.85 -9.88
C TYR A 301 2.81 -17.89 -8.77
N ALA A 302 3.58 -17.64 -7.70
CA ALA A 302 3.82 -18.65 -6.67
C ALA A 302 2.72 -18.75 -5.60
N SER A 303 1.81 -17.77 -5.47
CA SER A 303 0.78 -17.77 -4.42
C SER A 303 -0.11 -19.02 -4.47
N SER A 304 -0.50 -19.47 -5.66
CA SER A 304 -1.27 -20.71 -5.84
C SER A 304 -0.46 -21.95 -5.43
N TRP A 305 0.84 -21.99 -5.71
CA TRP A 305 1.71 -23.12 -5.39
C TRP A 305 1.77 -23.40 -3.89
N PHE A 306 1.89 -22.34 -3.07
CA PHE A 306 1.91 -22.45 -1.61
C PHE A 306 0.52 -22.67 -1.01
N LEU A 307 -0.52 -22.00 -1.53
CA LEU A 307 -1.89 -22.13 -1.03
C LEU A 307 -2.55 -23.48 -1.39
N THR A 308 -2.21 -24.10 -2.52
CA THR A 308 -2.88 -25.32 -3.02
C THR A 308 -1.94 -26.51 -3.16
N ILE A 309 -0.66 -26.39 -2.80
CA ILE A 309 0.36 -27.45 -2.94
C ILE A 309 0.40 -27.91 -4.42
N PHE A 310 0.40 -26.93 -5.33
CA PHE A 310 0.31 -27.05 -6.79
C PHE A 310 -0.97 -27.71 -7.36
N LEU A 311 -1.98 -28.07 -6.55
CA LEU A 311 -3.19 -28.78 -7.01
C LEU A 311 -4.06 -28.00 -8.01
N THR A 312 -3.92 -26.66 -8.04
CA THR A 312 -4.56 -25.80 -9.04
C THR A 312 -3.66 -25.44 -10.23
N SER A 313 -2.44 -25.98 -10.28
CA SER A 313 -1.39 -25.53 -11.22
C SER A 313 -0.81 -26.67 -12.06
N PHE A 314 -0.65 -27.88 -11.51
CA PHE A 314 -0.03 -29.02 -12.21
C PHE A 314 -1.01 -30.19 -12.40
N PRO A 315 -0.77 -31.09 -13.37
CA PRO A 315 -1.58 -32.29 -13.58
C PRO A 315 -1.75 -33.11 -12.29
N LEU A 316 -2.97 -33.61 -12.05
CA LEU A 316 -3.35 -34.30 -10.82
C LEU A 316 -2.38 -35.42 -10.38
N PRO A 317 -1.83 -36.29 -11.27
CA PRO A 317 -0.83 -37.29 -10.88
C PRO A 317 0.45 -36.67 -10.31
N VAL A 318 0.90 -35.54 -10.83
CA VAL A 318 2.09 -34.82 -10.40
C VAL A 318 1.83 -34.13 -9.06
N ALA A 319 0.73 -33.38 -8.96
CA ALA A 319 0.34 -32.72 -7.71
C ALA A 319 0.10 -33.72 -6.57
N THR A 320 -0.53 -34.88 -6.84
CA THR A 320 -0.69 -35.97 -5.85
C THR A 320 0.64 -36.49 -5.33
N ARG A 321 1.66 -36.62 -6.20
CA ARG A 321 2.99 -37.11 -5.81
C ARG A 321 3.81 -36.06 -5.04
N ILE A 322 3.59 -34.76 -5.29
CA ILE A 322 4.10 -33.68 -4.45
C ILE A 322 3.40 -33.71 -3.08
N PHE A 323 2.08 -33.97 -3.06
CA PHE A 323 1.28 -34.07 -1.84
C PHE A 323 1.67 -35.27 -0.95
N ASP A 324 1.97 -36.44 -1.53
CA ASP A 324 2.56 -37.58 -0.81
C ASP A 324 3.79 -37.16 0.02
N ILE A 325 4.68 -36.36 -0.58
CA ILE A 325 5.92 -35.90 0.03
C ILE A 325 5.64 -34.77 1.04
N PHE A 326 4.74 -33.84 0.73
CA PHE A 326 4.29 -32.80 1.66
C PHE A 326 3.72 -33.40 2.95
N MET A 327 2.97 -34.50 2.86
CA MET A 327 2.47 -35.28 4.00
C MET A 327 3.58 -35.92 4.86
N CYS A 328 4.85 -35.87 4.45
CA CYS A 328 5.98 -36.45 5.20
C CYS A 328 7.10 -35.43 5.54
N GLU A 329 7.21 -34.34 4.76
CA GLU A 329 8.29 -33.35 4.86
C GLU A 329 7.80 -31.89 5.02
N GLY A 330 6.48 -31.66 4.94
CA GLY A 330 5.86 -30.34 5.07
C GLY A 330 6.23 -29.37 3.95
N LEU A 331 6.13 -28.06 4.22
CA LEU A 331 6.32 -27.00 3.22
C LEU A 331 7.72 -26.97 2.55
N GLU A 332 8.74 -27.68 3.07
CA GLU A 332 10.06 -27.74 2.41
C GLU A 332 9.94 -28.23 0.95
N ILE A 333 9.06 -29.20 0.65
CA ILE A 333 8.90 -29.68 -0.73
C ILE A 333 8.33 -28.60 -1.67
N VAL A 334 7.54 -27.65 -1.16
CA VAL A 334 6.94 -26.59 -1.98
C VAL A 334 8.01 -25.62 -2.48
N PHE A 335 8.91 -25.16 -1.59
CA PHE A 335 10.09 -24.37 -1.99
C PHE A 335 10.99 -25.12 -2.97
N ARG A 336 11.20 -26.42 -2.75
CA ARG A 336 12.02 -27.28 -3.61
C ARG A 336 11.44 -27.44 -5.01
N VAL A 337 10.16 -27.76 -5.13
CA VAL A 337 9.48 -27.92 -6.42
C VAL A 337 9.37 -26.59 -7.15
N GLY A 338 9.01 -25.50 -6.46
CA GLY A 338 8.96 -24.17 -7.07
C GLY A 338 10.31 -23.75 -7.65
N MET A 339 11.40 -23.98 -6.91
CA MET A 339 12.77 -23.67 -7.38
C MET A 339 13.20 -24.58 -8.54
N ALA A 340 12.85 -25.88 -8.51
CA ALA A 340 13.15 -26.81 -9.59
C ALA A 340 12.41 -26.42 -10.89
N ILE A 341 11.16 -25.99 -10.80
CA ILE A 341 10.37 -25.53 -11.95
C ILE A 341 10.98 -24.27 -12.58
N LEU A 342 11.46 -23.32 -11.76
CA LEU A 342 12.23 -22.16 -12.23
C LEU A 342 13.57 -22.56 -12.87
N GLN A 343 14.32 -23.48 -12.27
CA GLN A 343 15.58 -24.00 -12.83
C GLN A 343 15.36 -24.72 -14.18
N MET A 344 14.27 -25.48 -14.32
CA MET A 344 13.92 -26.18 -15.56
C MET A 344 13.51 -25.21 -16.69
N ASN A 345 12.99 -24.02 -16.36
CA ASN A 345 12.44 -23.06 -17.33
C ASN A 345 13.26 -21.76 -17.45
N GLN A 346 14.40 -21.63 -16.76
CA GLN A 346 15.18 -20.38 -16.70
C GLN A 346 15.48 -19.80 -18.09
N ALA A 347 15.95 -20.64 -19.03
CA ALA A 347 16.32 -20.20 -20.37
C ALA A 347 15.15 -19.65 -21.19
N GLU A 348 13.92 -20.11 -20.93
CA GLU A 348 12.71 -19.64 -21.59
C GLU A 348 12.20 -18.36 -20.90
N LEU A 349 12.13 -18.36 -19.57
CA LEU A 349 11.66 -17.22 -18.77
C LEU A 349 12.52 -15.96 -18.95
N MET A 350 13.84 -16.10 -19.14
CA MET A 350 14.75 -14.98 -19.43
C MET A 350 14.49 -14.26 -20.76
N GLN A 351 13.68 -14.85 -21.66
CA GLN A 351 13.32 -14.28 -22.97
C GLN A 351 11.92 -13.65 -22.99
N LEU A 352 11.16 -13.75 -21.89
CA LEU A 352 9.76 -13.36 -21.80
C LEU A 352 9.58 -12.09 -20.97
N ASP A 353 8.58 -11.28 -21.33
CA ASP A 353 8.14 -10.13 -20.55
C ASP A 353 7.19 -10.54 -19.41
N MET A 354 6.68 -9.56 -18.66
CA MET A 354 5.78 -9.78 -17.52
C MET A 354 4.55 -10.64 -17.89
N GLU A 355 3.90 -10.37 -19.03
CA GLU A 355 2.74 -11.16 -19.46
C GLU A 355 3.16 -12.54 -19.99
N GLY A 356 4.20 -12.61 -20.84
CA GLY A 356 4.71 -13.85 -21.39
C GLY A 356 5.12 -14.85 -20.30
N MET A 357 5.82 -14.39 -19.26
CA MET A 357 6.16 -15.23 -18.09
C MET A 357 4.90 -15.74 -17.39
N LEU A 358 3.90 -14.90 -17.15
CA LEU A 358 2.65 -15.31 -16.52
C LEU A 358 1.89 -16.35 -17.36
N GLN A 359 1.83 -16.18 -18.68
CA GLN A 359 1.26 -17.17 -19.59
C GLN A 359 2.07 -18.49 -19.60
N HIS A 360 3.41 -18.42 -19.48
CA HIS A 360 4.29 -19.60 -19.42
C HIS A 360 4.01 -20.46 -18.18
N PHE A 361 3.88 -19.85 -17.00
CA PHE A 361 3.51 -20.54 -15.77
C PHE A 361 2.10 -21.13 -15.79
N GLN A 362 1.14 -20.48 -16.45
CA GLN A 362 -0.26 -20.93 -16.51
C GLN A 362 -0.53 -21.97 -17.59
N LYS A 363 0.21 -21.95 -18.70
CA LYS A 363 -0.08 -22.76 -19.89
C LYS A 363 1.04 -23.74 -20.25
N VAL A 364 2.28 -23.28 -20.36
CA VAL A 364 3.37 -24.10 -20.93
C VAL A 364 3.90 -25.09 -19.91
N ILE A 365 4.25 -24.59 -18.71
CA ILE A 365 4.84 -25.42 -17.65
C ILE A 365 3.95 -26.61 -17.27
N PRO A 366 2.62 -26.49 -17.08
CA PRO A 366 1.77 -27.64 -16.75
C PRO A 366 1.86 -28.78 -17.79
N HIS A 367 1.86 -28.47 -19.09
CA HIS A 367 1.97 -29.46 -20.16
C HIS A 367 3.35 -30.13 -20.23
N GLN A 368 4.44 -29.46 -19.83
CA GLN A 368 5.76 -30.11 -19.70
C GLN A 368 5.71 -31.29 -18.70
N LEU A 369 4.81 -31.22 -17.71
CA LEU A 369 4.71 -32.18 -16.61
C LEU A 369 3.78 -33.37 -16.90
N ASP A 370 3.03 -33.36 -18.00
CA ASP A 370 2.20 -34.50 -18.44
C ASP A 370 3.03 -35.78 -18.66
N SER A 371 4.33 -35.61 -18.94
CA SER A 371 5.30 -36.72 -19.04
C SER A 371 5.65 -37.41 -17.72
N GLY A 372 5.07 -36.97 -16.59
CA GLY A 372 5.11 -37.68 -15.31
C GLY A 372 5.88 -36.96 -14.18
N PRO A 373 5.67 -37.39 -12.92
CA PRO A 373 6.14 -36.70 -11.71
C PRO A 373 7.66 -36.76 -11.51
N ASP A 374 8.32 -37.81 -11.99
CA ASP A 374 9.66 -38.20 -11.51
C ASP A 374 10.74 -37.18 -11.87
N LYS A 375 10.64 -36.53 -13.05
CA LYS A 375 11.56 -35.47 -13.47
C LYS A 375 11.58 -34.30 -12.48
N VAL A 376 10.40 -33.83 -12.09
CA VAL A 376 10.24 -32.69 -11.17
C VAL A 376 10.68 -33.05 -9.76
N ILE A 377 10.33 -34.26 -9.28
CA ILE A 377 10.73 -34.73 -7.95
C ILE A 377 12.24 -34.94 -7.87
N GLN A 378 12.86 -35.49 -8.93
CA GLN A 378 14.31 -35.63 -9.01
C GLN A 378 15.01 -34.26 -8.99
N ALA A 379 14.53 -33.29 -9.75
CA ALA A 379 15.05 -31.92 -9.75
C ALA A 379 14.87 -31.22 -8.39
N ALA A 380 13.70 -31.34 -7.76
CA ALA A 380 13.39 -30.79 -6.44
C ALA A 380 14.33 -31.30 -5.32
N TYR A 381 14.89 -32.50 -5.45
CA TYR A 381 15.91 -33.00 -4.53
C TYR A 381 17.36 -32.63 -4.90
N GLN A 382 17.62 -32.08 -6.09
CA GLN A 382 18.89 -31.40 -6.40
C GLN A 382 18.93 -29.96 -5.86
N VAL A 383 17.77 -29.31 -5.70
CA VAL A 383 17.66 -27.95 -5.12
C VAL A 383 18.29 -27.91 -3.72
N LYS A 384 19.11 -26.88 -3.49
CA LYS A 384 19.72 -26.62 -2.18
C LYS A 384 18.72 -25.87 -1.31
N TYR A 385 18.17 -26.55 -0.30
CA TYR A 385 17.33 -25.95 0.73
C TYR A 385 18.07 -25.95 2.07
N ASN A 386 18.07 -24.81 2.78
CA ASN A 386 18.78 -24.63 4.03
C ASN A 386 17.82 -24.17 5.14
N ALA A 387 17.30 -25.12 5.91
CA ALA A 387 16.36 -24.85 7.01
C ALA A 387 16.89 -23.86 8.07
N LYS A 388 18.22 -23.74 8.26
CA LYS A 388 18.80 -22.71 9.14
C LYS A 388 18.69 -21.31 8.52
N LYS A 389 18.92 -21.19 7.20
CA LYS A 389 18.75 -19.92 6.47
C LYS A 389 17.28 -19.50 6.43
N MET A 390 16.34 -20.41 6.16
CA MET A 390 14.90 -20.09 6.16
C MET A 390 14.45 -19.56 7.53
N LYS A 391 14.91 -20.15 8.64
CA LYS A 391 14.65 -19.62 10.00
C LYS A 391 15.38 -18.30 10.34
N LYS A 392 16.43 -17.91 9.60
CA LYS A 392 17.00 -16.55 9.67
C LYS A 392 16.08 -15.57 8.94
N LEU A 393 15.72 -15.89 7.70
CA LEU A 393 14.82 -15.09 6.85
C LEU A 393 13.44 -14.89 7.50
N GLU A 394 12.94 -15.88 8.25
CA GLU A 394 11.71 -15.79 9.05
C GLU A 394 11.76 -14.67 10.10
N LYS A 395 12.87 -14.59 10.85
CA LYS A 395 13.10 -13.51 11.82
C LYS A 395 13.33 -12.16 11.14
N GLU A 396 14.11 -12.15 10.06
CA GLU A 396 14.44 -10.96 9.27
C GLU A 396 13.18 -10.31 8.69
N TYR A 397 12.30 -11.11 8.07
CA TYR A 397 10.99 -10.70 7.60
C TYR A 397 10.08 -10.20 8.73
N THR A 398 10.09 -10.86 9.89
CA THR A 398 9.32 -10.38 11.06
C THR A 398 9.81 -9.01 11.52
N THR A 399 11.12 -8.79 11.63
CA THR A 399 11.68 -7.47 11.96
C THR A 399 11.32 -6.41 10.92
N ILE A 400 11.37 -6.74 9.63
CA ILE A 400 10.92 -5.84 8.55
C ILE A 400 9.44 -5.47 8.73
N LYS A 401 8.56 -6.45 8.95
CA LYS A 401 7.12 -6.20 9.10
C LYS A 401 6.72 -5.52 10.42
N THR A 402 7.47 -5.72 11.50
CA THR A 402 7.32 -4.91 12.72
C THR A 402 7.66 -3.45 12.44
N LYS A 403 8.81 -3.18 11.80
CA LYS A 403 9.25 -1.82 11.46
C LYS A 403 8.32 -1.12 10.47
N GLU A 404 7.84 -1.82 9.44
CA GLU A 404 6.80 -1.30 8.54
C GLU A 404 5.51 -0.94 9.30
N MET A 405 5.09 -1.74 10.28
CA MET A 405 3.90 -1.47 11.08
C MET A 405 4.09 -0.22 11.97
N GLU A 406 5.25 -0.08 12.61
CA GLU A 406 5.63 1.09 13.40
C GLU A 406 5.65 2.37 12.54
N GLU A 407 6.28 2.32 11.36
CA GLU A 407 6.28 3.42 10.40
C GLU A 407 4.86 3.77 9.91
N GLN A 408 3.99 2.78 9.67
CA GLN A 408 2.60 3.02 9.29
C GLN A 408 1.75 3.60 10.43
N VAL A 409 2.07 3.31 11.70
CA VAL A 409 1.43 3.95 12.86
C VAL A 409 1.87 5.40 12.99
N GLU A 410 3.17 5.69 12.88
CA GLU A 410 3.67 7.07 12.97
C GLU A 410 3.23 7.91 11.76
N ILE A 411 3.18 7.35 10.55
CA ILE A 411 2.59 8.02 9.36
C ILE A 411 1.10 8.37 9.60
N LYS A 412 0.32 7.52 10.27
CA LYS A 412 -1.09 7.82 10.61
C LYS A 412 -1.19 8.92 11.67
N ARG A 413 -0.32 8.90 12.69
CA ARG A 413 -0.20 9.98 13.69
C ARG A 413 0.16 11.31 13.03
N LEU A 414 1.26 11.37 12.28
CA LEU A 414 1.73 12.57 11.58
C LEU A 414 0.69 13.10 10.58
N ARG A 415 -0.06 12.25 9.87
CA ARG A 415 -1.19 12.67 9.02
C ARG A 415 -2.33 13.30 9.81
N THR A 416 -2.59 12.82 11.02
CA THR A 416 -3.64 13.35 11.92
C THR A 416 -3.20 14.69 12.52
N GLU A 417 -1.95 14.79 12.96
CA GLU A 417 -1.34 16.02 13.47
C GLU A 417 -1.26 17.12 12.39
N ASN A 418 -0.80 16.78 11.17
CA ASN A 418 -0.81 17.71 10.03
C ASN A 418 -2.22 18.20 9.67
N ARG A 419 -3.26 17.38 9.86
CA ARG A 419 -4.66 17.80 9.65
C ARG A 419 -5.10 18.83 10.69
N LEU A 420 -4.75 18.62 11.97
CA LEU A 420 -5.06 19.56 13.04
C LEU A 420 -4.28 20.88 12.90
N LEU A 421 -2.99 20.81 12.52
CA LEU A 421 -2.15 21.99 12.26
C LEU A 421 -2.71 22.82 11.10
N LYS A 422 -3.14 22.18 9.99
CA LYS A 422 -3.83 22.89 8.90
C LYS A 422 -5.11 23.57 9.38
N GLN A 423 -5.98 22.87 10.13
CA GLN A 423 -7.18 23.48 10.70
C GLN A 423 -6.88 24.68 11.62
N ARG A 424 -5.76 24.66 12.36
CA ARG A 424 -5.35 25.82 13.17
C ARG A 424 -4.82 26.97 12.31
N ILE A 425 -4.10 26.69 11.22
CA ILE A 425 -3.68 27.71 10.23
C ILE A 425 -4.92 28.33 9.57
N ASP A 426 -5.84 27.52 9.02
CA ASP A 426 -7.11 27.96 8.41
C ASP A 426 -7.96 28.84 9.37
N THR A 427 -7.78 28.69 10.67
CA THR A 427 -8.45 29.48 11.72
C THR A 427 -7.70 30.78 11.99
N LEU A 428 -6.38 30.73 12.16
CA LEU A 428 -5.53 31.90 12.36
C LEU A 428 -5.54 32.84 11.15
N GLU A 429 -5.63 32.31 9.93
CA GLU A 429 -5.78 33.11 8.71
C GLU A 429 -7.12 33.87 8.68
N LYS A 430 -8.22 33.25 9.14
CA LYS A 430 -9.53 33.91 9.27
C LYS A 430 -9.54 34.94 10.40
N GLU A 431 -8.93 34.63 11.54
CA GLU A 431 -8.73 35.58 12.65
C GLU A 431 -7.90 36.79 12.16
N SER A 432 -6.83 36.56 11.40
CA SER A 432 -5.96 37.59 10.82
C SER A 432 -6.66 38.46 9.77
N ALA A 433 -7.40 37.86 8.83
CA ALA A 433 -8.22 38.59 7.86
C ALA A 433 -9.26 39.47 8.57
N SER A 434 -9.99 38.92 9.55
CA SER A 434 -10.96 39.67 10.35
C SER A 434 -10.33 40.80 11.19
N LEU A 435 -9.06 40.68 11.58
CA LEU A 435 -8.31 41.77 12.21
C LEU A 435 -7.90 42.85 11.19
N ALA A 436 -7.45 42.44 10.00
CA ALA A 436 -7.12 43.36 8.91
C ALA A 436 -8.35 44.16 8.45
N ASP A 437 -9.49 43.51 8.22
CA ASP A 437 -10.75 44.16 7.85
C ASP A 437 -11.19 45.19 8.89
N ARG A 438 -11.10 44.85 10.19
CA ARG A 438 -11.41 45.78 11.29
C ARG A 438 -10.43 46.95 11.38
N LEU A 439 -9.14 46.74 11.09
CA LEU A 439 -8.15 47.81 11.04
C LEU A 439 -8.37 48.74 9.83
N ILE A 440 -8.71 48.20 8.67
CA ILE A 440 -9.04 48.95 7.46
C ILE A 440 -10.32 49.76 7.70
N GLN A 441 -11.40 49.14 8.18
CA GLN A 441 -12.64 49.83 8.53
C GLN A 441 -12.39 50.94 9.56
N GLY A 442 -11.60 50.66 10.61
CA GLY A 442 -11.20 51.63 11.62
C GLY A 442 -10.22 52.71 11.13
N GLN A 443 -9.61 52.58 9.94
CA GLN A 443 -8.91 53.69 9.27
C GLN A 443 -9.87 54.48 8.38
N VAL A 444 -10.74 53.82 7.61
CA VAL A 444 -11.75 54.47 6.76
C VAL A 444 -12.67 55.35 7.59
N THR A 445 -13.20 54.86 8.72
CA THR A 445 -14.06 55.67 9.60
C THR A 445 -13.32 56.87 10.16
N ARG A 446 -12.05 56.75 10.60
CA ARG A 446 -11.25 57.91 11.05
C ARG A 446 -10.93 58.90 9.93
N ALA A 447 -10.79 58.43 8.68
CA ALA A 447 -10.61 59.31 7.53
C ALA A 447 -11.90 60.10 7.23
N GLN A 448 -13.06 59.44 7.30
CA GLN A 448 -14.37 60.07 7.17
C GLN A 448 -14.63 61.09 8.29
N GLU A 449 -14.38 60.73 9.55
CA GLU A 449 -14.47 61.63 10.71
C GLU A 449 -13.55 62.86 10.55
N ALA A 450 -12.36 62.70 9.95
CA ALA A 450 -11.43 63.78 9.69
C ALA A 450 -11.90 64.70 8.53
N GLU A 451 -12.49 64.13 7.48
CA GLU A 451 -13.08 64.87 6.35
C GLU A 451 -14.30 65.68 6.82
N GLU A 452 -15.22 65.08 7.58
CA GLU A 452 -16.35 65.79 8.21
C GLU A 452 -15.85 66.90 9.16
N ASN A 453 -14.84 66.63 9.99
CA ASN A 453 -14.23 67.65 10.85
C ASN A 453 -13.64 68.82 10.05
N TYR A 454 -13.05 68.56 8.88
CA TYR A 454 -12.55 69.61 8.00
C TYR A 454 -13.68 70.42 7.38
N LEU A 455 -14.75 69.75 6.93
CA LEU A 455 -15.95 70.38 6.36
C LEU A 455 -16.62 71.31 7.38
N VAL A 456 -16.87 70.81 8.59
CA VAL A 456 -17.44 71.56 9.72
C VAL A 456 -16.55 72.74 10.12
N LYS A 457 -15.22 72.57 10.15
CA LYS A 457 -14.29 73.69 10.41
C LYS A 457 -14.34 74.76 9.33
N ARG A 458 -14.48 74.37 8.05
CA ARG A 458 -14.64 75.31 6.93
C ARG A 458 -15.95 76.09 7.05
N GLU A 459 -17.07 75.41 7.29
CA GLU A 459 -18.37 76.05 7.44
C GLU A 459 -18.43 76.98 8.67
N LEU A 460 -17.86 76.55 9.80
CA LEU A 460 -17.70 77.40 10.98
C LEU A 460 -16.87 78.67 10.69
N ALA A 461 -15.84 78.58 9.85
CA ALA A 461 -15.06 79.75 9.44
C ALA A 461 -15.89 80.70 8.56
N THR A 462 -16.66 80.17 7.59
CA THR A 462 -17.56 80.97 6.74
C THR A 462 -18.65 81.67 7.57
N VAL A 463 -19.24 80.97 8.54
CA VAL A 463 -20.26 81.54 9.46
C VAL A 463 -19.65 82.61 10.36
N LYS A 464 -18.42 82.42 10.85
CA LYS A 464 -17.70 83.46 11.61
C LYS A 464 -17.45 84.72 10.79
N GLN A 465 -16.92 84.58 9.56
CA GLN A 465 -16.71 85.72 8.67
C GLN A 465 -18.03 86.47 8.42
N HIS A 466 -19.13 85.75 8.14
CA HIS A 466 -20.42 86.40 7.89
C HIS A 466 -20.99 87.09 9.13
N ASN A 467 -20.72 86.56 10.33
CA ASN A 467 -21.08 87.21 11.59
C ASN A 467 -20.23 88.47 11.85
N GLU A 468 -18.94 88.44 11.53
CA GLU A 468 -18.04 89.60 11.62
C GLU A 468 -18.45 90.71 10.62
N GLU A 469 -18.78 90.35 9.37
CA GLU A 469 -19.35 91.25 8.36
C GLU A 469 -20.68 91.88 8.82
N THR A 470 -21.59 91.05 9.37
CA THR A 470 -22.89 91.52 9.87
C THR A 470 -22.73 92.44 11.08
N SER A 471 -21.78 92.16 11.97
CA SER A 471 -21.46 93.00 13.12
C SER A 471 -20.84 94.34 12.69
N ALA A 472 -19.96 94.35 11.68
CA ALA A 472 -19.38 95.57 11.12
C ALA A 472 -20.44 96.44 10.43
N LEU A 473 -21.38 95.83 9.70
CA LEU A 473 -22.55 96.53 9.12
C LEU A 473 -23.47 97.10 10.20
N LEU A 474 -23.69 96.37 11.30
CA LEU A 474 -24.45 96.86 12.45
C LEU A 474 -23.77 98.06 13.11
N GLU A 475 -22.45 98.02 13.32
CA GLU A 475 -21.69 99.15 13.86
C GLU A 475 -21.70 100.36 12.90
N GLN A 476 -21.58 100.13 11.59
CA GLN A 476 -21.71 101.19 10.59
C GLN A 476 -23.11 101.82 10.61
N ALA A 477 -24.18 101.02 10.73
CA ALA A 477 -25.54 101.51 10.88
C ALA A 477 -25.73 102.33 12.17
N GLN A 478 -25.20 101.87 13.30
CA GLN A 478 -25.21 102.62 14.57
C GLN A 478 -24.45 103.95 14.47
N ASN A 479 -23.31 103.97 13.77
CA ASN A 479 -22.54 105.20 13.55
C ASN A 479 -23.24 106.16 12.57
N ASN A 480 -23.92 105.65 11.54
CA ASN A 480 -24.79 106.47 10.68
C ASN A 480 -25.97 107.08 11.47
N ILE A 481 -26.60 106.31 12.36
CA ILE A 481 -27.66 106.81 13.26
C ILE A 481 -27.11 107.91 14.18
N ARG A 482 -25.91 107.75 14.75
CA ARG A 482 -25.23 108.79 15.54
C ARG A 482 -24.93 110.06 14.74
N GLN A 483 -24.50 109.94 13.48
CA GLN A 483 -24.26 111.09 12.61
C GLN A 483 -25.57 111.83 12.24
N LEU A 484 -26.63 111.09 11.93
CA LEU A 484 -27.97 111.65 11.67
C LEU A 484 -28.54 112.34 12.92
N GLN A 485 -28.22 111.87 14.13
CA GLN A 485 -28.56 112.54 15.39
C GLN A 485 -27.73 113.81 15.67
N GLN A 486 -26.56 113.99 15.03
CA GLN A 486 -25.74 115.21 15.18
C GLN A 486 -26.07 116.30 14.15
N GLN A 487 -26.70 115.98 13.02
CA GLN A 487 -27.02 116.96 11.96
C GLN A 487 -28.51 117.35 11.91
N GLN A 488 -29.05 118.00 12.94
CA GLN A 488 -30.27 118.83 12.83
C GLN A 488 -30.52 119.71 14.06
N PRO A 489 -30.47 121.05 13.92
CA PRO A 489 -31.25 121.96 14.75
C PRO A 489 -32.33 122.70 13.95
N PHE A 490 -33.53 122.10 13.95
CA PHE A 490 -34.84 122.79 13.99
C PHE A 490 -35.39 123.45 12.70
N VAL A 491 -36.16 122.67 11.92
CA VAL A 491 -37.38 123.17 11.25
C VAL A 491 -38.55 122.22 11.56
N LYS A 492 -39.74 122.77 11.85
CA LYS A 492 -40.97 122.00 12.13
C LYS A 492 -41.66 121.58 10.83
N VAL A 493 -42.24 120.37 10.78
CA VAL A 493 -43.70 120.13 10.56
C VAL A 493 -44.05 118.63 10.46
N ASN A 494 -45.06 118.23 11.24
CA ASN A 494 -45.93 117.03 11.15
C ASN A 494 -45.37 115.59 11.28
N PRO A 495 -46.24 114.63 11.70
CA PRO A 495 -45.79 113.33 12.22
C PRO A 495 -46.14 112.17 11.28
N ARG A 496 -45.13 111.65 10.55
CA ARG A 496 -45.20 110.34 9.88
C ARG A 496 -43.85 109.61 9.89
N TYR A 497 -43.36 109.31 11.09
CA TYR A 497 -42.84 107.95 11.26
C TYR A 497 -44.08 107.06 11.28
N SER A 498 -44.24 106.19 10.28
CA SER A 498 -45.29 105.19 10.36
C SER A 498 -44.96 104.25 11.51
N GLU A 499 -45.96 103.93 12.31
CA GLU A 499 -45.90 102.88 13.33
C GLU A 499 -45.35 101.57 12.72
N GLU A 500 -45.75 101.30 11.47
CA GLU A 500 -45.26 100.28 10.55
C GLU A 500 -43.73 100.27 10.33
N PHE A 501 -43.06 101.42 10.22
CA PHE A 501 -41.59 101.48 10.06
C PHE A 501 -40.84 101.20 11.37
N ILE A 502 -41.41 101.64 12.50
CA ILE A 502 -40.86 101.31 13.83
C ILE A 502 -41.07 99.82 14.12
N LEU A 503 -42.27 99.29 13.85
CA LEU A 503 -42.57 97.85 13.94
C LEU A 503 -41.72 97.00 12.98
N GLN A 504 -41.34 97.53 11.81
CA GLN A 504 -40.42 96.85 10.90
C GLN A 504 -39.01 96.76 11.51
N LEU A 505 -38.47 97.86 12.05
CA LEU A 505 -37.18 97.86 12.73
C LEU A 505 -37.19 97.01 14.02
N GLU A 506 -38.29 96.99 14.77
CA GLU A 506 -38.46 96.10 15.92
C GLU A 506 -38.53 94.62 15.50
N ARG A 507 -39.21 94.30 14.39
CA ARG A 507 -39.20 92.94 13.82
C ARG A 507 -37.82 92.52 13.35
N GLU A 508 -37.09 93.40 12.67
CA GLU A 508 -35.73 93.13 12.21
C GLU A 508 -34.76 92.96 13.40
N LEU A 509 -34.90 93.77 14.46
CA LEU A 509 -34.13 93.61 15.70
C LEU A 509 -34.46 92.30 16.43
N VAL A 510 -35.74 91.93 16.53
CA VAL A 510 -36.18 90.66 17.12
C VAL A 510 -35.69 89.48 16.28
N GLN A 511 -35.76 89.56 14.94
CA GLN A 511 -35.30 88.50 14.05
C GLN A 511 -33.78 88.36 14.05
N ALA A 512 -33.04 89.46 14.19
CA ALA A 512 -31.59 89.43 14.42
C ALA A 512 -31.24 88.78 15.76
N ARG A 513 -31.92 89.16 16.86
CA ARG A 513 -31.77 88.54 18.18
C ARG A 513 -32.12 87.04 18.20
N LEU A 514 -33.11 86.64 17.40
CA LEU A 514 -33.53 85.24 17.31
C LEU A 514 -32.48 84.41 16.55
N LYS A 515 -31.96 84.91 15.42
CA LYS A 515 -30.81 84.30 14.72
C LYS A 515 -29.53 84.27 15.57
N GLU A 516 -29.28 85.32 16.35
CA GLU A 516 -28.16 85.36 17.31
C GLU A 516 -28.29 84.20 18.32
N ALA A 517 -29.47 84.03 18.93
CA ALA A 517 -29.75 82.94 19.86
C ALA A 517 -29.66 81.54 19.21
N GLU A 518 -30.19 81.37 17.99
CA GLU A 518 -30.05 80.14 17.20
C GLU A 518 -28.57 79.79 16.96
N SER A 519 -27.74 80.78 16.58
CA SER A 519 -26.31 80.58 16.36
C SER A 519 -25.55 80.21 17.64
N GLN A 520 -25.93 80.78 18.80
CA GLN A 520 -25.34 80.47 20.10
C GLN A 520 -25.72 79.06 20.59
N CYS A 521 -26.96 78.62 20.35
CA CYS A 521 -27.39 77.25 20.61
C CYS A 521 -26.61 76.24 19.76
N ALA A 522 -26.47 76.47 18.44
CA ALA A 522 -25.70 75.60 17.56
C ALA A 522 -24.21 75.53 17.95
N LEU A 523 -23.61 76.64 18.38
CA LEU A 523 -22.24 76.68 18.90
C LEU A 523 -22.09 75.80 20.15
N LYS A 524 -23.07 75.82 21.05
CA LYS A 524 -23.08 75.04 22.29
C LYS A 524 -23.24 73.54 22.02
N GLU A 525 -24.18 73.13 21.17
CA GLU A 525 -24.32 71.72 20.77
C GLU A 525 -23.03 71.17 20.15
N MET A 526 -22.28 72.00 19.43
CA MET A 526 -21.02 71.59 18.81
C MET A 526 -19.86 71.49 19.81
N GLN A 527 -19.88 72.27 20.91
CA GLN A 527 -18.98 72.08 22.05
C GLN A 527 -19.31 70.81 22.83
N ASP A 528 -20.59 70.55 23.10
CA ASP A 528 -21.04 69.35 23.81
C ASP A 528 -20.69 68.06 23.01
N LYS A 529 -20.78 68.10 21.67
CA LYS A 529 -20.33 67.00 20.78
C LYS A 529 -18.82 66.73 20.85
N ILE A 530 -17.98 67.78 21.00
CA ILE A 530 -16.52 67.62 21.14
C ILE A 530 -16.19 66.93 22.47
N LEU A 531 -16.79 67.39 23.58
CA LEU A 531 -16.61 66.76 24.90
C LEU A 531 -17.03 65.28 24.90
N ASP A 532 -18.12 64.93 24.21
CA ASP A 532 -18.57 63.53 24.12
C ASP A 532 -17.68 62.67 23.20
N MET A 533 -17.01 63.25 22.20
CA MET A 533 -15.95 62.58 21.42
C MET A 533 -14.68 62.34 22.24
N GLU A 534 -14.22 63.34 23.01
CA GLU A 534 -13.05 63.20 23.90
C GLU A 534 -13.30 62.10 24.94
N LYS A 535 -14.50 62.07 25.51
CA LYS A 535 -14.98 61.04 26.43
C LYS A 535 -15.02 59.63 25.81
N ARG A 536 -15.33 59.50 24.51
CA ARG A 536 -15.29 58.22 23.78
C ARG A 536 -13.86 57.76 23.44
N ASN A 537 -12.94 58.67 23.18
CA ASN A 537 -11.51 58.32 23.06
C ASN A 537 -10.94 57.77 24.38
N ALA A 538 -11.43 58.25 25.53
CA ALA A 538 -11.06 57.74 26.85
C ALA A 538 -11.68 56.37 27.21
N SER A 539 -12.56 55.79 26.37
CA SER A 539 -13.25 54.51 26.63
C SER A 539 -12.76 53.32 25.78
N LEU A 540 -11.55 53.41 25.22
CA LEU A 540 -10.87 52.24 24.64
C LEU A 540 -10.47 51.24 25.75
N PRO A 541 -10.40 49.92 25.48
CA PRO A 541 -10.36 48.89 26.52
C PRO A 541 -9.11 48.99 27.43
N ASP A 542 -9.40 49.18 28.71
CA ASP A 542 -8.50 49.66 29.77
C ASP A 542 -7.66 48.54 30.45
N GLU A 543 -6.65 48.95 31.23
CA GLU A 543 -5.73 48.09 32.00
C GLU A 543 -6.45 47.16 33.00
N ASN A 544 -7.70 47.46 33.34
CA ASN A 544 -8.61 46.67 34.18
C ASN A 544 -8.62 45.16 33.85
N ASN A 545 -8.45 44.76 32.59
CA ASN A 545 -8.39 43.34 32.23
C ASN A 545 -7.14 42.63 32.80
N VAL A 546 -6.02 43.33 32.94
CA VAL A 546 -4.79 42.81 33.56
C VAL A 546 -4.93 42.81 35.08
N VAL A 547 -5.48 43.89 35.66
CA VAL A 547 -5.70 44.01 37.11
C VAL A 547 -6.61 42.88 37.61
N ARG A 548 -7.75 42.63 36.96
CA ARG A 548 -8.69 41.58 37.40
C ARG A 548 -8.08 40.17 37.35
N LEU A 549 -7.21 39.89 36.38
CA LEU A 549 -6.48 38.62 36.30
C LEU A 549 -5.40 38.49 37.39
N GLN A 550 -4.81 39.60 37.83
CA GLN A 550 -3.89 39.63 38.97
C GLN A 550 -4.65 39.42 40.30
N GLU A 551 -5.83 40.03 40.48
CA GLU A 551 -6.71 39.81 41.63
C GLU A 551 -7.18 38.36 41.74
N GLU A 552 -7.64 37.75 40.63
CA GLU A 552 -8.02 36.33 40.57
C GLU A 552 -6.84 35.41 40.97
N LEU A 553 -5.61 35.72 40.50
CA LEU A 553 -4.40 34.96 40.85
C LEU A 553 -4.00 35.10 42.34
N ILE A 554 -4.13 36.29 42.91
CA ILE A 554 -3.88 36.54 44.35
C ILE A 554 -4.89 35.75 45.20
N GLY A 555 -6.18 35.76 44.82
CA GLY A 555 -7.23 35.02 45.50
C GLY A 555 -7.06 33.50 45.46
N VAL A 556 -6.39 32.94 44.44
CA VAL A 556 -6.01 31.52 44.42
C VAL A 556 -4.91 31.21 45.45
N LYS A 557 -3.85 32.03 45.51
CA LYS A 557 -2.71 31.78 46.41
C LYS A 557 -3.04 31.94 47.90
N LEU A 558 -3.99 32.80 48.26
CA LEU A 558 -4.46 32.91 49.65
C LEU A 558 -5.09 31.60 50.14
N ARG A 559 -5.98 30.99 49.34
CA ARG A 559 -6.63 29.71 49.70
C ARG A 559 -5.64 28.54 49.82
N GLU A 560 -4.58 28.54 49.01
CA GLU A 560 -3.48 27.57 49.12
C GLU A 560 -2.74 27.72 50.46
N ALA A 561 -2.43 28.96 50.88
CA ALA A 561 -1.76 29.24 52.14
C ALA A 561 -2.62 28.85 53.36
N GLU A 562 -3.93 29.14 53.33
CA GLU A 562 -4.89 28.80 54.40
C GLU A 562 -4.98 27.27 54.63
N ALA A 563 -5.00 26.48 53.56
CA ALA A 563 -4.98 25.01 53.66
C ALA A 563 -3.67 24.50 54.27
N LEU A 564 -2.53 25.11 53.93
CA LEU A 564 -1.21 24.77 54.47
C LEU A 564 -1.02 25.20 55.94
N THR A 565 -1.74 26.21 56.43
CA THR A 565 -1.77 26.54 57.86
C THR A 565 -2.65 25.59 58.66
N GLY A 566 -3.86 25.27 58.19
CA GLY A 566 -4.74 24.30 58.86
C GLY A 566 -4.09 22.92 59.04
N LEU A 567 -3.33 22.46 58.04
CA LEU A 567 -2.56 21.21 58.15
C LEU A 567 -1.46 21.25 59.23
N LYS A 568 -0.88 22.43 59.52
CA LYS A 568 0.13 22.60 60.59
C LYS A 568 -0.52 22.64 61.97
N GLU A 569 -1.66 23.30 62.09
CA GLU A 569 -2.44 23.38 63.33
C GLU A 569 -2.95 22.00 63.75
N LEU A 570 -3.53 21.22 62.82
CA LEU A 570 -3.97 19.85 63.09
C LEU A 570 -2.80 18.95 63.56
N ARG A 571 -1.62 19.12 62.96
CA ARG A 571 -0.39 18.43 63.40
C ARG A 571 0.12 18.88 64.77
N GLN A 572 -0.16 20.11 65.20
CA GLN A 572 0.16 20.56 66.56
C GLN A 572 -0.83 19.98 67.57
N GLN A 573 -2.13 20.02 67.29
CA GLN A 573 -3.17 19.42 68.15
C GLN A 573 -2.92 17.94 68.43
N VAL A 574 -2.45 17.16 67.45
CA VAL A 574 -2.06 15.76 67.66
C VAL A 574 -0.89 15.65 68.66
N ARG A 575 0.18 16.45 68.50
CA ARG A 575 1.32 16.47 69.45
C ARG A 575 0.89 16.88 70.85
N ASP A 576 0.04 17.91 70.95
CA ASP A 576 -0.48 18.39 72.24
C ASP A 576 -1.28 17.29 72.94
N LEU A 577 -2.12 16.55 72.22
CA LEU A 577 -2.88 15.41 72.74
C LEU A 577 -1.97 14.24 73.15
N GLU A 578 -0.92 13.95 72.37
CA GLU A 578 0.09 12.94 72.74
C GLU A 578 0.86 13.32 74.02
N GLU A 579 1.25 14.59 74.17
CA GLU A 579 1.95 15.09 75.37
C GLU A 579 1.03 15.11 76.60
N HIS A 580 -0.25 15.46 76.42
CA HIS A 580 -1.27 15.34 77.47
C HIS A 580 -1.51 13.88 77.87
N TRP A 581 -1.54 12.94 76.91
CA TRP A 581 -1.70 11.51 77.17
C TRP A 581 -0.48 10.91 77.90
N GLN A 582 0.74 11.24 77.47
CA GLN A 582 1.97 10.85 78.18
C GLN A 582 2.03 11.46 79.58
N SER A 583 1.66 12.73 79.74
CA SER A 583 1.54 13.41 81.04
C SER A 583 0.47 12.77 81.93
N HIS A 584 -0.64 12.29 81.36
CA HIS A 584 -1.67 11.56 82.09
C HIS A 584 -1.11 10.22 82.59
N LEU A 585 -0.53 9.40 81.71
CA LEU A 585 0.09 8.13 82.06
C LEU A 585 1.13 8.28 83.19
N ALA A 586 2.02 9.28 83.08
CA ALA A 586 3.03 9.59 84.10
C ALA A 586 2.41 9.97 85.45
N ARG A 587 1.28 10.72 85.45
CA ARG A 587 0.54 11.08 86.67
C ARG A 587 -0.31 9.94 87.23
N THR A 588 -0.70 8.96 86.43
CA THR A 588 -1.60 7.86 86.87
C THR A 588 -0.88 6.59 87.31
N ALA A 589 0.41 6.43 87.01
CA ALA A 589 1.19 5.20 87.24
C ALA A 589 1.30 4.65 88.69
N GLY A 590 0.66 5.28 89.69
CA GLY A 590 0.78 4.89 91.11
C GLY A 590 -0.49 4.58 91.91
N ARG A 591 -1.71 4.98 91.51
CA ARG A 591 -2.89 4.85 92.41
C ARG A 591 -4.29 4.97 91.76
N TRP A 592 -4.78 3.92 91.09
CA TRP A 592 -6.15 3.92 90.53
C TRP A 592 -6.94 2.67 90.93
N LYS A 593 -8.09 2.91 91.58
CA LYS A 593 -9.15 1.95 91.88
C LYS A 593 -10.50 2.68 91.71
N ASP A 594 -11.56 1.89 91.57
CA ASP A 594 -12.98 2.24 91.63
C ASP A 594 -13.60 2.92 90.39
N SER A 595 -14.91 2.69 90.25
CA SER A 595 -15.57 2.39 88.97
C SER A 595 -15.74 3.52 87.94
N PRO A 596 -16.11 4.77 88.31
CA PRO A 596 -16.53 5.79 87.33
C PRO A 596 -15.46 6.14 86.28
N ARG A 597 -14.18 5.92 86.62
CA ARG A 597 -13.03 6.24 85.78
C ARG A 597 -12.78 5.21 84.67
N LYS A 598 -13.40 4.03 84.74
CA LYS A 598 -13.22 2.99 83.72
C LYS A 598 -13.87 3.37 82.39
N ASN A 599 -15.00 4.08 82.43
CA ASN A 599 -15.67 4.60 81.24
C ASN A 599 -14.85 5.72 80.59
N ALA A 600 -14.44 6.74 81.36
CA ALA A 600 -13.59 7.82 80.84
C ALA A 600 -12.24 7.34 80.28
N VAL A 601 -11.65 6.28 80.85
CA VAL A 601 -10.44 5.64 80.28
C VAL A 601 -10.77 4.86 79.01
N SER A 602 -11.94 4.23 78.90
CA SER A 602 -12.40 3.60 77.64
C SER A 602 -12.64 4.65 76.57
N GLU A 603 -13.40 5.71 76.88
CA GLU A 603 -13.69 6.83 75.98
C GLU A 603 -12.39 7.46 75.44
N LEU A 604 -11.39 7.70 76.30
CA LEU A 604 -10.07 8.17 75.86
C LEU A 604 -9.26 7.11 75.09
N GLN A 605 -9.44 5.82 75.36
CA GLN A 605 -8.85 4.74 74.54
C GLN A 605 -9.50 4.67 73.16
N ASP A 606 -10.83 4.82 73.07
CA ASP A 606 -11.61 4.76 71.84
C ASP A 606 -11.37 6.02 70.99
N GLU A 607 -11.26 7.21 71.62
CA GLU A 607 -10.79 8.43 70.96
C GLU A 607 -9.36 8.27 70.45
N LEU A 608 -8.41 7.80 71.28
CA LEU A 608 -7.03 7.56 70.86
C LEU A 608 -6.92 6.52 69.74
N MET A 609 -7.76 5.48 69.76
CA MET A 609 -7.86 4.52 68.65
C MET A 609 -8.46 5.15 67.40
N SER A 610 -9.46 6.04 67.51
CA SER A 610 -10.01 6.79 66.37
C SER A 610 -9.00 7.77 65.76
N VAL A 611 -8.13 8.37 66.58
CA VAL A 611 -7.05 9.26 66.14
C VAL A 611 -5.96 8.44 65.44
N ARG A 612 -5.55 7.30 66.03
CA ARG A 612 -4.60 6.37 65.42
C ARG A 612 -5.10 5.74 64.13
N LEU A 613 -6.40 5.49 63.99
CA LEU A 613 -6.99 5.00 62.75
C LEU A 613 -6.87 6.08 61.66
N ARG A 614 -7.30 7.31 61.95
CA ARG A 614 -7.16 8.46 61.04
C ARG A 614 -5.71 8.81 60.73
N GLU A 615 -4.80 8.62 61.67
CA GLU A 615 -3.37 8.78 61.43
C GLU A 615 -2.83 7.69 60.52
N ALA A 616 -3.22 6.42 60.71
CA ALA A 616 -2.84 5.32 59.84
C ALA A 616 -3.42 5.46 58.43
N GLU A 617 -4.66 5.96 58.29
CA GLU A 617 -5.31 6.33 57.04
C GLU A 617 -4.51 7.45 56.33
N ALA A 618 -4.26 8.57 57.00
CA ALA A 618 -3.46 9.68 56.45
C ALA A 618 -2.00 9.27 56.15
N GLN A 619 -1.42 8.35 56.90
CA GLN A 619 -0.11 7.75 56.60
C GLN A 619 -0.16 6.83 55.37
N ALA A 620 -1.28 6.13 55.13
CA ALA A 620 -1.48 5.31 53.93
C ALA A 620 -1.67 6.19 52.69
N GLU A 621 -2.54 7.19 52.75
CA GLU A 621 -2.71 8.22 51.70
C GLU A 621 -1.37 8.89 51.36
N LEU A 622 -0.58 9.27 52.38
CA LEU A 622 0.73 9.91 52.16
C LEU A 622 1.77 8.95 51.56
N ARG A 623 1.63 7.63 51.73
CA ARG A 623 2.44 6.63 51.02
C ARG A 623 1.98 6.48 49.57
N GLU A 624 0.67 6.43 49.31
CA GLU A 624 0.11 6.39 47.95
C GLU A 624 0.51 7.64 47.15
N ILE A 625 0.35 8.84 47.72
CA ILE A 625 0.76 10.10 47.11
C ILE A 625 2.27 10.13 46.81
N ARG A 626 3.11 9.58 47.69
CA ARG A 626 4.56 9.44 47.44
C ARG A 626 4.89 8.45 46.33
N GLN A 627 4.21 7.30 46.28
CA GLN A 627 4.37 6.36 45.16
C GLN A 627 3.97 7.03 43.84
N ARG A 628 2.80 7.68 43.81
CA ARG A 628 2.28 8.40 42.65
C ARG A 628 3.18 9.57 42.21
N MET A 629 3.86 10.22 43.15
CA MET A 629 4.88 11.23 42.87
C MET A 629 6.11 10.63 42.18
N LEU A 630 6.62 9.49 42.66
CA LEU A 630 7.72 8.73 42.04
C LEU A 630 7.35 8.19 40.65
N GLU A 631 6.12 7.73 40.47
CA GLU A 631 5.57 7.32 39.16
C GLU A 631 5.54 8.51 38.19
N LEU A 632 5.04 9.68 38.62
CA LEU A 632 5.00 10.91 37.81
C LEU A 632 6.41 11.45 37.52
N GLU A 633 7.35 11.38 38.45
CA GLU A 633 8.74 11.81 38.24
C GLU A 633 9.44 10.89 37.23
N THR A 634 9.27 9.57 37.36
CA THR A 634 9.76 8.58 36.39
C THR A 634 9.13 8.81 35.01
N GLN A 635 7.82 9.06 34.95
CA GLN A 635 7.12 9.36 33.70
C GLN A 635 7.63 10.66 33.06
N ASN A 636 7.89 11.71 33.86
CA ASN A 636 8.46 12.96 33.38
C ASN A 636 9.89 12.76 32.84
N GLN A 637 10.71 11.95 33.51
CA GLN A 637 12.04 11.58 33.01
C GLN A 637 11.98 10.79 31.69
N ILE A 638 10.99 9.91 31.52
CA ILE A 638 10.73 9.20 30.26
C ILE A 638 10.29 10.18 29.16
N HIS A 639 9.32 11.06 29.44
CA HIS A 639 8.87 12.08 28.49
C HIS A 639 10.01 13.03 28.08
N GLY A 640 10.85 13.49 29.01
CA GLY A 640 12.01 14.32 28.71
C GLY A 640 13.09 13.61 27.88
N ASN A 641 13.23 12.29 28.02
CA ASN A 641 14.08 11.48 27.15
C ASN A 641 13.47 11.26 25.75
N GLN A 642 12.15 11.11 25.64
CA GLN A 642 11.44 11.04 24.36
C GLN A 642 11.52 12.37 23.60
N LEU A 643 11.29 13.50 24.30
CA LEU A 643 11.40 14.85 23.75
C LEU A 643 12.79 15.11 23.16
N ARG A 644 13.87 14.81 23.90
CA ARG A 644 15.25 14.96 23.39
C ARG A 644 15.55 14.13 22.14
N ARG A 645 14.91 12.97 21.95
CA ARG A 645 15.03 12.17 20.71
C ARG A 645 14.26 12.82 19.57
N ALA A 646 13.00 13.20 19.81
CA ALA A 646 12.17 13.89 18.83
C ALA A 646 12.80 15.23 18.37
N GLU A 647 13.43 15.98 19.28
CA GLU A 647 14.22 17.18 18.94
C GLU A 647 15.42 16.88 18.04
N GLN A 648 16.12 15.77 18.27
CA GLN A 648 17.24 15.39 17.40
C GLN A 648 16.77 14.86 16.04
N GLU A 649 15.69 14.09 16.01
CA GLU A 649 15.07 13.62 14.77
C GLU A 649 14.54 14.81 13.95
N ALA A 650 13.93 15.81 14.61
CA ALA A 650 13.52 17.07 13.98
C ALA A 650 14.72 17.85 13.39
N ARG A 651 15.85 17.95 14.10
CA ARG A 651 17.09 18.54 13.56
C ARG A 651 17.59 17.79 12.32
N ASN A 652 17.71 16.46 12.41
CA ASN A 652 18.14 15.60 11.29
C ASN A 652 17.21 15.74 10.06
N LEU A 653 15.90 15.84 10.28
CA LEU A 653 14.90 16.06 9.22
C LEU A 653 15.00 17.48 8.63
N GLN A 654 15.25 18.50 9.45
CA GLN A 654 15.44 19.88 9.00
C GLN A 654 16.69 20.02 8.11
N GLU A 655 17.81 19.40 8.49
CA GLU A 655 19.02 19.32 7.67
C GLU A 655 18.75 18.62 6.33
N ARG A 656 18.06 17.47 6.35
CA ARG A 656 17.69 16.73 5.13
C ARG A 656 16.75 17.53 4.22
N LEU A 657 15.79 18.27 4.79
CA LEU A 657 14.92 19.19 4.05
C LEU A 657 15.72 20.34 3.43
N GLN A 658 16.73 20.87 4.11
CA GLN A 658 17.61 21.92 3.57
C GLN A 658 18.44 21.41 2.38
N VAL A 659 18.99 20.19 2.47
CA VAL A 659 19.70 19.53 1.36
C VAL A 659 18.77 19.33 0.15
N LEU A 660 17.58 18.74 0.37
CA LEU A 660 16.59 18.52 -0.69
C LEU A 660 16.09 19.83 -1.30
N THR A 661 15.94 20.89 -0.50
CA THR A 661 15.57 22.24 -0.98
C THR A 661 16.65 22.82 -1.89
N ASN A 662 17.93 22.65 -1.54
CA ASN A 662 19.04 23.12 -2.37
C ASN A 662 19.16 22.30 -3.67
N GLN A 663 18.96 20.98 -3.63
CA GLN A 663 18.90 20.15 -4.84
C GLN A 663 17.75 20.57 -5.77
N ASN A 664 16.56 20.83 -5.24
CA ASN A 664 15.44 21.34 -6.04
C ASN A 664 15.73 22.70 -6.69
N LYS A 665 16.46 23.60 -6.00
CA LYS A 665 16.90 24.89 -6.58
C LYS A 665 17.86 24.69 -7.76
N MET A 666 18.80 23.76 -7.67
CA MET A 666 19.73 23.45 -8.78
C MET A 666 18.98 22.85 -9.98
N LEU A 667 18.14 21.84 -9.76
CA LEU A 667 17.31 21.24 -10.81
C LEU A 667 16.37 22.25 -11.46
N HIS A 668 15.84 23.21 -10.70
CA HIS A 668 14.99 24.27 -11.27
C HIS A 668 15.80 25.27 -12.13
N ALA A 669 17.07 25.55 -11.78
CA ALA A 669 17.96 26.36 -12.61
C ALA A 669 18.34 25.63 -13.91
N GLU A 670 18.64 24.33 -13.84
CA GLU A 670 18.88 23.49 -15.03
C GLU A 670 17.64 23.43 -15.94
N LEU A 671 16.44 23.32 -15.36
CA LEU A 671 15.17 23.38 -16.09
C LEU A 671 14.90 24.76 -16.73
N GLN A 672 15.42 25.84 -16.17
CA GLN A 672 15.36 27.17 -16.80
C GLN A 672 16.37 27.29 -17.95
N GLU A 673 17.61 26.83 -17.77
CA GLU A 673 18.65 26.91 -18.80
C GLU A 673 18.35 26.00 -20.00
N THR A 674 17.81 24.81 -19.78
CA THR A 674 17.32 23.92 -20.86
C THR A 674 16.17 24.55 -21.64
N LYS A 675 15.19 25.17 -20.97
CA LYS A 675 14.13 25.96 -21.65
C LYS A 675 14.70 27.15 -22.43
N ARG A 676 15.73 27.83 -21.90
CA ARG A 676 16.42 28.94 -22.58
C ARG A 676 17.06 28.45 -23.88
N LYS A 677 17.81 27.34 -23.82
CA LYS A 677 18.43 26.69 -25.00
C LYS A 677 17.39 26.22 -26.03
N GLN A 678 16.26 25.65 -25.58
CA GLN A 678 15.19 25.25 -26.48
C GLN A 678 14.62 26.44 -27.26
N ALA A 679 14.41 27.59 -26.61
CA ALA A 679 13.96 28.81 -27.28
C ALA A 679 15.02 29.38 -28.25
N GLU A 680 16.31 29.28 -27.93
CA GLU A 680 17.40 29.65 -28.85
C GLU A 680 17.42 28.77 -30.11
N ILE A 681 17.20 27.45 -29.97
CA ILE A 681 17.11 26.51 -31.09
C ILE A 681 15.85 26.80 -31.91
N GLU A 682 14.70 27.03 -31.28
CA GLU A 682 13.45 27.36 -31.98
C GLU A 682 13.56 28.68 -32.77
N CYS A 683 14.33 29.66 -32.27
CA CYS A 683 14.62 30.91 -32.99
C CYS A 683 15.49 30.65 -34.23
N LYS A 684 16.60 29.92 -34.08
CA LYS A 684 17.49 29.54 -35.19
C LYS A 684 16.76 28.76 -36.28
N ASN A 685 15.93 27.78 -35.91
CA ASN A 685 15.14 27.02 -36.87
C ASN A 685 14.17 27.91 -37.67
N LYS A 686 13.60 28.96 -37.05
CA LYS A 686 12.76 29.95 -37.74
C LYS A 686 13.58 30.88 -38.65
N GLU A 687 14.78 31.28 -38.24
CA GLU A 687 15.72 32.06 -39.05
C GLU A 687 16.18 31.27 -40.29
N GLU A 688 16.53 29.98 -40.13
CA GLU A 688 16.92 29.09 -41.23
C GLU A 688 15.78 28.88 -42.23
N VAL A 689 14.55 28.62 -41.75
CA VAL A 689 13.35 28.53 -42.61
C VAL A 689 13.07 29.85 -43.33
N MET A 690 13.30 31.00 -42.69
CA MET A 690 13.18 32.31 -43.33
C MET A 690 14.27 32.51 -44.41
N ALA A 691 15.51 32.12 -44.15
CA ALA A 691 16.62 32.19 -45.10
C ALA A 691 16.46 31.22 -46.29
N VAL A 692 15.77 30.09 -46.14
CA VAL A 692 15.33 29.26 -47.27
C VAL A 692 14.28 30.00 -48.10
N ARG A 693 13.20 30.49 -47.48
CA ARG A 693 12.11 31.20 -48.18
C ARG A 693 12.57 32.46 -48.93
N LEU A 694 13.54 33.19 -48.40
CA LEU A 694 14.15 34.34 -49.09
C LEU A 694 14.86 33.90 -50.37
N ARG A 695 15.73 32.88 -50.31
CA ARG A 695 16.41 32.33 -51.49
C ARG A 695 15.44 31.73 -52.53
N GLU A 696 14.33 31.14 -52.08
CA GLU A 696 13.25 30.71 -52.99
C GLU A 696 12.58 31.89 -53.68
N ALA A 697 12.31 32.99 -52.96
CA ALA A 697 11.73 34.22 -53.53
C ALA A 697 12.68 34.89 -54.53
N ASP A 698 13.98 34.99 -54.21
CA ASP A 698 15.02 35.54 -55.09
C ASP A 698 15.12 34.71 -56.40
N ASN A 699 15.13 33.38 -56.29
CA ASN A 699 15.12 32.48 -57.45
C ASN A 699 13.83 32.61 -58.29
N ILE A 700 12.67 32.86 -57.67
CA ILE A 700 11.42 33.12 -58.38
C ILE A 700 11.46 34.47 -59.11
N ALA A 701 12.05 35.51 -58.50
CA ALA A 701 12.23 36.81 -59.13
C ALA A 701 13.17 36.72 -60.35
N ALA A 702 14.34 36.09 -60.20
CA ALA A 702 15.27 35.86 -61.32
C ALA A 702 14.63 35.05 -62.46
N MET A 703 13.85 34.01 -62.14
CA MET A 703 13.08 33.28 -63.16
C MET A 703 12.01 34.13 -63.85
N ALA A 704 11.45 35.16 -63.19
CA ALA A 704 10.48 36.06 -63.80
C ALA A 704 11.18 37.08 -64.74
N GLU A 705 12.32 37.63 -64.34
CA GLU A 705 13.13 38.52 -65.19
C GLU A 705 13.60 37.83 -66.47
N LEU A 706 14.11 36.59 -66.37
CA LEU A 706 14.49 35.79 -67.54
C LEU A 706 13.28 35.48 -68.46
N GLN A 707 12.09 35.29 -67.90
CA GLN A 707 10.85 35.11 -68.67
C GLN A 707 10.42 36.39 -69.40
N GLN A 708 10.64 37.56 -68.79
CA GLN A 708 10.40 38.85 -69.44
C GLN A 708 11.39 39.05 -70.61
N GLN A 709 12.69 38.82 -70.41
CA GLN A 709 13.71 38.93 -71.46
C GLN A 709 13.42 38.00 -72.65
N ILE A 710 13.02 36.76 -72.39
CA ILE A 710 12.56 35.83 -73.43
C ILE A 710 11.35 36.40 -74.20
N SER A 711 10.40 37.02 -73.51
CA SER A 711 9.21 37.59 -74.13
C SER A 711 9.55 38.78 -75.03
N GLU A 712 10.46 39.65 -74.58
CA GLU A 712 10.97 40.79 -75.35
C GLU A 712 11.73 40.35 -76.61
N LEU A 713 12.63 39.34 -76.49
CA LEU A 713 13.31 38.75 -77.65
C LEU A 713 12.35 38.02 -78.58
N GLU A 714 11.31 37.36 -78.06
CA GLU A 714 10.29 36.72 -78.90
C GLU A 714 9.45 37.72 -79.69
N ILE A 715 9.20 38.92 -79.14
CA ILE A 715 8.60 40.05 -79.86
C ILE A 715 9.55 40.54 -80.95
N GLN A 716 10.80 40.91 -80.62
CA GLN A 716 11.79 41.40 -81.60
C GLN A 716 12.02 40.40 -82.77
N LYS A 717 12.00 39.10 -82.48
CA LYS A 717 12.10 38.01 -83.46
C LYS A 717 10.91 37.99 -84.43
N GLU A 718 9.72 38.35 -83.98
CA GLU A 718 8.53 38.42 -84.83
C GLU A 718 8.44 39.76 -85.59
N GLU A 719 8.84 40.87 -84.95
CA GLU A 719 9.00 42.18 -85.60
C GLU A 719 10.03 42.12 -86.75
N GLY A 720 11.21 41.54 -86.53
CA GLY A 720 12.25 41.38 -87.55
C GLY A 720 11.84 40.48 -88.72
N LYS A 721 10.92 39.53 -88.47
CA LYS A 721 10.29 38.67 -89.48
C LYS A 721 9.26 39.43 -90.31
N VAL A 722 8.40 40.24 -89.68
CA VAL A 722 7.46 41.13 -90.37
C VAL A 722 8.21 42.20 -91.20
N GLN A 723 9.26 42.79 -90.64
CA GLN A 723 10.08 43.80 -91.30
C GLN A 723 10.87 43.23 -92.49
N GLY A 724 11.36 41.99 -92.40
CA GLY A 724 11.98 41.28 -93.53
C GLY A 724 10.99 41.03 -94.68
N GLN A 725 9.75 40.67 -94.36
CA GLN A 725 8.67 40.48 -95.34
C GLN A 725 8.23 41.81 -96.00
N LEU A 726 8.24 42.92 -95.27
CA LEU A 726 7.89 44.24 -95.80
C LEU A 726 8.97 44.82 -96.73
N ASN A 727 10.25 44.60 -96.41
CA ASN A 727 11.38 45.25 -97.10
C ASN A 727 12.04 44.37 -98.19
N ASN A 728 11.63 43.11 -98.35
CA ASN A 728 12.32 42.09 -99.18
C ASN A 728 13.81 41.90 -98.83
N THR A 729 14.17 42.08 -97.56
CA THR A 729 15.55 41.91 -97.05
C THR A 729 15.72 40.58 -96.32
N ASP A 730 16.87 39.93 -96.49
CA ASP A 730 17.16 38.66 -95.81
C ASP A 730 17.48 38.83 -94.32
N SER A 731 16.42 38.83 -93.49
CA SER A 731 16.52 38.84 -92.02
C SER A 731 16.91 37.48 -91.41
N SER A 732 17.21 36.44 -92.22
CA SER A 732 17.30 35.05 -91.74
C SER A 732 18.42 34.76 -90.75
N GLN A 733 19.51 35.53 -90.79
CA GLN A 733 20.59 35.41 -89.80
C GLN A 733 20.19 36.03 -88.46
N TYR A 734 19.72 37.27 -88.46
CA TYR A 734 19.24 37.97 -87.25
C TYR A 734 18.14 37.19 -86.51
N ILE A 735 17.20 36.59 -87.25
CA ILE A 735 16.14 35.72 -86.70
C ILE A 735 16.69 34.39 -86.13
N ARG A 736 17.89 33.97 -86.54
CA ARG A 736 18.60 32.81 -85.95
C ARG A 736 19.32 33.21 -84.67
N ASP A 737 20.09 34.30 -84.71
CA ASP A 737 20.83 34.81 -83.56
C ASP A 737 19.89 35.08 -82.36
N LEU A 738 18.70 35.63 -82.62
CA LEU A 738 17.64 35.80 -81.61
C LEU A 738 17.06 34.48 -81.10
N LYS A 739 16.89 33.46 -81.95
CA LYS A 739 16.40 32.13 -81.51
C LYS A 739 17.41 31.46 -80.59
N ASP A 740 18.69 31.56 -80.91
CA ASP A 740 19.75 30.91 -80.16
C ASP A 740 19.85 31.53 -78.74
N GLN A 741 19.79 32.87 -78.64
CA GLN A 741 19.64 33.59 -77.36
C GLN A 741 18.38 33.17 -76.57
N ILE A 742 17.24 33.03 -77.24
CA ILE A 742 15.99 32.55 -76.61
C ILE A 742 16.16 31.10 -76.09
N THR A 743 16.92 30.24 -76.78
CA THR A 743 17.18 28.87 -76.28
C THR A 743 18.13 28.83 -75.09
N ASP A 744 19.10 29.74 -75.01
CA ASP A 744 20.05 29.86 -73.90
C ASP A 744 19.37 30.37 -72.62
N LEU A 745 18.58 31.46 -72.69
CA LEU A 745 17.78 31.93 -71.55
C LEU A 745 16.77 30.86 -71.08
N LYS A 746 16.19 30.09 -72.02
CA LYS A 746 15.35 28.93 -71.69
C LYS A 746 16.14 27.77 -71.08
N HIS A 747 17.46 27.68 -71.31
CA HIS A 747 18.34 26.73 -70.63
C HIS A 747 18.61 27.18 -69.19
N GLU A 748 18.93 28.46 -68.98
CA GLU A 748 19.18 29.03 -67.66
C GLU A 748 17.97 28.87 -66.72
N ILE A 749 16.74 29.13 -67.21
CA ILE A 749 15.50 28.83 -66.47
C ILE A 749 15.37 27.34 -66.11
N ARG A 750 15.85 26.41 -66.96
CA ARG A 750 15.87 24.98 -66.61
C ARG A 750 16.90 24.65 -65.54
N CYS A 751 18.06 25.33 -65.52
CA CYS A 751 19.04 25.20 -64.45
C CYS A 751 18.51 25.70 -63.10
N LEU A 752 17.87 26.88 -63.07
CA LEU A 752 17.24 27.43 -61.85
C LEU A 752 16.09 26.53 -61.34
N ARG A 753 15.29 25.93 -62.23
CA ARG A 753 14.31 24.90 -61.83
C ARG A 753 14.97 23.58 -61.40
N GLY A 754 16.12 23.23 -61.95
CA GLY A 754 16.88 22.02 -61.63
C GLY A 754 17.51 22.03 -60.24
N GLN A 755 17.88 23.21 -59.72
CA GLN A 755 18.32 23.37 -58.33
C GLN A 755 17.27 22.94 -57.29
N ARG A 756 15.99 22.83 -57.70
CA ARG A 756 14.88 22.33 -56.87
C ARG A 756 14.90 20.81 -56.61
N GLY A 757 15.90 20.08 -57.11
CA GLY A 757 15.97 18.62 -57.02
C GLY A 757 17.37 18.02 -56.87
N LEU A 758 18.37 18.79 -56.43
CA LEU A 758 19.75 18.31 -56.23
C LEU A 758 20.36 18.74 -54.88
N HIS A 759 19.63 18.46 -53.81
CA HIS A 759 20.19 18.19 -52.48
C HIS A 759 19.14 17.47 -51.63
N ASP A 760 19.55 16.55 -50.75
CA ASP A 760 18.66 15.93 -49.76
C ASP A 760 18.29 16.93 -48.65
N GLN A 761 17.25 17.73 -48.92
CA GLN A 761 16.51 18.47 -47.91
C GLN A 761 15.01 18.19 -48.05
N PRO A 762 14.27 18.02 -46.94
CA PRO A 762 12.86 17.63 -47.00
C PRO A 762 12.00 18.73 -47.64
N SER A 763 11.07 18.31 -48.50
CA SER A 763 10.06 19.18 -49.10
C SER A 763 9.23 19.92 -48.04
N PHE A 764 8.79 21.13 -48.35
CA PHE A 764 8.12 22.07 -47.44
C PHE A 764 6.90 21.51 -46.69
N ASP A 765 6.16 20.56 -47.28
CA ASP A 765 5.03 19.85 -46.62
C ASP A 765 5.46 18.93 -45.45
N GLY A 766 6.76 18.65 -45.31
CA GLY A 766 7.33 17.73 -44.32
C GLY A 766 7.60 18.32 -42.94
N ILE A 767 7.32 19.61 -42.71
CA ILE A 767 7.55 20.26 -41.39
C ILE A 767 6.42 19.89 -40.42
N HIS A 768 6.44 18.63 -39.95
CA HIS A 768 5.63 18.21 -38.82
C HIS A 768 6.04 18.98 -37.56
N ILE A 769 5.10 19.70 -36.95
CA ILE A 769 5.26 20.25 -35.60
C ILE A 769 5.13 19.09 -34.60
N VAL A 770 6.21 18.33 -34.41
CA VAL A 770 6.22 17.21 -33.46
C VAL A 770 6.38 17.74 -32.04
N ASN A 771 5.30 17.63 -31.26
CA ASN A 771 5.21 18.10 -29.88
C ASN A 771 5.92 17.10 -28.94
N HIS A 772 7.26 17.13 -28.90
CA HIS A 772 8.07 16.20 -28.11
C HIS A 772 7.97 16.43 -26.60
N TYR A 773 7.04 15.73 -25.96
CA TYR A 773 7.06 15.42 -24.54
C TYR A 773 7.53 13.98 -24.35
N GLY A 774 8.66 13.81 -23.66
CA GLY A 774 9.37 12.53 -23.55
C GLY A 774 10.26 12.26 -24.78
N GLY A 775 11.41 11.60 -24.62
CA GLY A 775 11.98 11.04 -23.39
C GLY A 775 12.94 9.93 -23.78
N ASP A 776 14.23 10.12 -23.53
CA ASP A 776 15.29 9.46 -24.29
C ASP A 776 15.43 7.96 -24.01
N ASN A 777 15.80 7.22 -25.06
CA ASN A 777 16.88 6.24 -24.91
C ASN A 777 17.64 6.05 -26.23
N GLU A 778 18.94 5.78 -26.15
CA GLU A 778 19.86 5.77 -27.30
C GLU A 778 19.98 4.39 -27.99
N SER A 779 20.77 4.39 -29.08
CA SER A 779 21.72 3.31 -29.45
C SER A 779 21.40 2.37 -30.63
N TYR A 780 21.74 2.85 -31.84
CA TYR A 780 22.54 2.17 -32.88
C TYR A 780 22.24 0.72 -33.33
N GLN A 781 22.04 0.56 -34.65
CA GLN A 781 22.82 -0.40 -35.46
C GLN A 781 22.98 0.08 -36.92
N SER A 782 23.93 -0.48 -37.66
CA SER A 782 24.44 0.05 -38.94
C SER A 782 25.13 -1.03 -39.80
N SER A 783 24.93 -0.98 -41.13
CA SER A 783 25.77 -1.48 -42.26
C SER A 783 24.99 -1.18 -43.57
N ASP A 784 25.52 -1.12 -44.80
CA ASP A 784 26.81 -1.46 -45.48
C ASP A 784 27.05 -0.36 -46.56
N GLU A 785 28.22 -0.06 -47.16
CA GLU A 785 29.67 -0.10 -46.86
C GLU A 785 30.32 0.80 -47.97
N ASP A 786 31.61 0.60 -48.32
CA ASP A 786 32.39 1.23 -49.40
C ASP A 786 32.78 2.73 -49.21
N GLY A 787 34.05 3.16 -49.34
CA GLY A 787 35.28 2.36 -49.42
C GLY A 787 36.45 3.06 -50.15
N VAL A 788 37.55 3.39 -49.41
CA VAL A 788 38.96 3.40 -49.91
C VAL A 788 39.34 4.44 -51.01
N LYS A 789 40.43 5.23 -51.01
CA LYS A 789 41.59 5.61 -50.17
C LYS A 789 42.15 6.93 -50.80
N LEU A 790 42.98 7.81 -50.21
CA LEU A 790 44.33 7.61 -49.65
C LEU A 790 44.83 8.91 -48.93
N SER A 791 45.92 8.82 -48.17
CA SER A 791 46.53 9.85 -47.29
C SER A 791 47.62 10.70 -48.01
N PRO A 792 48.47 11.57 -47.38
CA PRO A 792 48.66 11.95 -45.95
C PRO A 792 48.70 13.51 -45.72
N GLN A 793 49.23 14.17 -44.66
CA GLN A 793 50.21 13.85 -43.60
C GLN A 793 50.19 14.91 -42.45
N LEU A 794 50.81 14.63 -41.28
CA LEU A 794 51.22 15.59 -40.20
C LEU A 794 50.08 16.32 -39.44
N THR A 795 50.05 16.50 -38.10
CA THR A 795 50.77 15.99 -36.90
C THR A 795 49.70 15.72 -35.80
N ARG A 796 49.89 14.94 -34.73
CA ARG A 796 51.06 14.75 -33.84
C ARG A 796 51.04 13.36 -33.18
N HIS A 797 52.22 12.82 -32.90
CA HIS A 797 52.48 11.52 -32.25
C HIS A 797 52.21 11.53 -30.72
N GLN A 798 52.14 10.42 -29.96
CA GLN A 798 52.64 9.04 -30.19
C GLN A 798 51.98 7.96 -29.28
N VAL A 799 51.98 6.69 -29.73
CA VAL A 799 52.22 5.41 -28.96
C VAL A 799 51.35 5.09 -27.71
N ARG A 800 50.57 3.99 -27.68
CA ARG A 800 50.91 2.56 -27.40
C ARG A 800 51.50 2.37 -25.98
N GLY A 801 51.08 1.42 -25.12
CA GLY A 801 50.05 0.37 -25.22
C GLY A 801 50.53 -0.92 -24.54
N ARG A 802 49.86 -1.33 -23.44
CA ARG A 802 50.16 -2.46 -22.52
C ARG A 802 51.51 -2.44 -21.78
N ILE A 803 51.45 -2.48 -20.44
CA ILE A 803 52.13 -3.47 -19.57
C ILE A 803 51.56 -3.38 -18.14
N THR A 804 51.89 -4.38 -17.32
CA THR A 804 51.37 -4.74 -15.99
C THR A 804 51.88 -3.86 -14.82
N LEU A 805 51.20 -3.99 -13.66
CA LEU A 805 51.65 -3.74 -12.27
C LEU A 805 51.34 -2.38 -11.58
N HIS A 806 51.00 -2.52 -10.30
CA HIS A 806 51.16 -1.62 -9.14
C HIS A 806 52.67 -1.36 -8.83
N PRO A 807 53.08 -0.48 -7.87
CA PRO A 807 52.35 0.56 -7.13
C PRO A 807 53.15 1.88 -6.84
N ASN A 808 52.52 2.81 -6.08
CA ASN A 808 53.02 3.56 -4.90
C ASN A 808 54.23 4.55 -4.89
N LEU A 809 54.22 5.31 -3.78
CA LEU A 809 55.27 6.15 -3.15
C LEU A 809 55.54 7.49 -3.86
N GLU A 810 55.98 8.55 -3.17
CA GLU A 810 56.21 8.77 -1.71
C GLU A 810 55.01 9.58 -1.14
N ASP A 811 54.71 9.74 0.16
CA ASP A 811 55.32 9.40 1.48
C ASP A 811 54.12 9.23 2.49
N SER A 812 54.17 8.89 3.79
CA SER A 812 55.21 8.74 4.84
C SER A 812 54.86 7.58 5.81
N GLU A 813 55.64 7.37 6.89
CA GLU A 813 55.55 6.21 7.80
C GLU A 813 55.09 6.55 9.25
N SER A 814 54.55 5.56 9.99
CA SER A 814 55.08 5.09 11.30
C SER A 814 54.13 4.12 12.04
N GLU A 815 54.66 2.92 12.37
CA GLU A 815 54.36 1.93 13.45
C GLU A 815 52.98 1.81 14.16
N GLY A 816 52.58 0.56 14.46
CA GLY A 816 51.48 0.23 15.38
C GLY A 816 51.08 -1.26 15.39
N ASP A 817 51.70 -2.07 16.25
CA ASP A 817 51.52 -3.54 16.30
C ASP A 817 50.41 -4.05 17.27
N GLU A 818 49.93 -5.25 16.93
CA GLU A 818 49.41 -6.39 17.73
C GLU A 818 48.53 -6.27 19.00
N GLU A 819 47.70 -7.32 19.16
CA GLU A 819 47.00 -7.84 20.37
C GLU A 819 46.08 -6.95 21.26
N GLY A 820 44.97 -7.56 21.71
CA GLY A 820 44.76 -7.63 23.18
C GLY A 820 43.46 -7.10 23.80
N ASP A 821 42.61 -8.06 24.20
CA ASP A 821 41.84 -8.08 25.46
C ASP A 821 40.62 -7.13 25.67
N ALA A 822 39.97 -7.31 26.83
CA ALA A 822 38.54 -7.17 27.06
C ALA A 822 38.00 -5.75 27.32
N LEU A 823 36.72 -5.59 26.98
CA LEU A 823 35.81 -4.59 27.57
C LEU A 823 35.64 -4.83 29.08
N ARG A 824 36.55 -4.30 29.90
CA ARG A 824 36.40 -4.26 31.36
C ARG A 824 35.43 -3.16 31.78
N LEU A 825 34.49 -3.51 32.66
CA LEU A 825 33.72 -2.56 33.45
C LEU A 825 34.64 -1.78 34.40
N SER A 826 34.72 -0.46 34.25
CA SER A 826 35.45 0.44 35.15
C SER A 826 34.49 1.28 35.98
N VAL A 827 34.22 0.85 37.22
CA VAL A 827 33.50 1.67 38.22
C VAL A 827 34.49 2.65 38.87
N PRO A 828 34.22 3.97 38.87
CA PRO A 828 35.03 4.94 39.61
C PRO A 828 34.65 4.94 41.09
N SER A 829 35.24 4.03 41.88
CA SER A 829 35.06 4.00 43.34
C SER A 829 36.10 4.88 44.05
N ASN A 830 35.71 6.08 44.51
CA ASN A 830 36.49 6.84 45.49
C ASN A 830 36.00 6.52 46.91
N VAL A 831 36.93 6.20 47.81
CA VAL A 831 36.68 5.52 49.09
C VAL A 831 37.18 6.31 50.30
N SER A 832 36.51 6.05 51.45
CA SER A 832 36.76 6.54 52.82
C SER A 832 36.09 7.89 53.14
N HIS A 833 35.34 8.09 54.23
CA HIS A 833 34.81 7.23 55.31
C HIS A 833 33.38 7.77 55.69
N LYS A 834 32.68 7.59 56.84
CA LYS A 834 33.00 7.02 58.17
C LYS A 834 31.73 6.67 58.99
N THR A 835 31.67 5.45 59.54
CA THR A 835 30.82 4.97 60.66
C THR A 835 29.28 5.10 60.59
N THR A 836 28.44 4.27 61.25
CA THR A 836 28.45 2.82 61.59
C THR A 836 27.15 2.52 62.38
N THR A 837 26.25 1.67 61.84
CA THR A 837 25.09 0.99 62.51
C THR A 837 24.07 1.86 63.28
N VAL A 838 22.81 1.45 63.45
CA VAL A 838 22.15 0.13 63.25
C VAL A 838 21.13 0.20 62.12
#